data_AF-A0A9E5N8B1-F1
#
_entry.id   AF-A0A9E5N8B1-F1
#
_cell.length_a   1.000
_cell.length_b   1.000
_cell.length_c   1.000
_cell.angle_alpha   90.00
_cell.angle_beta   90.00
_cell.angle_gamma   90.00
#
_symmetry.space_group_name_H-M   'P 1'
#
loop_
_entity.id
_entity.type
_entity.pdbx_description
1 polymer ?
#
loop_
_entity_poly.entity_id
_entity_poly.type
_entity_poly.pdbx_seq_one_letter_code
_entity_poly.pdbx_strand_id
1 'polypeptide(L)'
;MRNMIAIFALLMLLFFLGRAYAQPPLYVVDLSRATTHEKLITLSLQGLANRSPETPSIYTLSGEQDEGWLSWIERLDPRPTERVSPQQLLEQFRHLAKGQILCEPSDSTSLNMATSLAGLRDGIVSDRDLGLPTLFDTRGKFRSVLEAYQWAAKEILPQCSQKGLVLLGSSIGFRDYVIREKLLALPMTTLGDKAAWRLLSRMAASFPAGTPILAPAPERIHPAIIKWGARVGHPLFGVEEAANLSYHSQLETPTFSQWRRYVELGAKIYVCFIFSGGDDLSYAQRRMSDLWRQAERGALPLGWALPAPMAGIAPDILQYYFAGAYRSGHDGFVLQVNSPSVSKPRTLHAPLVQAREATDIRSLVVIDESSDKALLPAVEELAVHFQPSGIFVPDHKSLPSKVIGESVIFTKGFSGSNADEILKRLSALPATKGGLIFVWVDSKSVSPADIFSVASLLPSYFEVVAPDEFIFLAKQVLSGEAFEVPSQTKVNLIAPASVGPDESFIVRAAIPGAKVKEALLIYQQESGIQLVEPMGRRGPDGEYSVHLGPLLHSGEWLLQARVSEGEGVVSWSEVVRLQVSPEDPDEDGLSAAAERFFGTDLASADTDNDGLLDGSDPHPLTLNSSPAVYFGPLAPVDDAPFLVEDSGSILEDNVRKVRADNYFVYHLFLEGLPPGARAVLAMRLSGTARAAFSADGKKFDTPFNLQETDGWTTAPVPAELLRSRTLFIRISAAEEPPAELSLRKLAILSPLDAPSIGLPALVPPYFGPGLPVGVSVDLWDPQTVTQAWCAYRS
;
A
#
# COMPACT_ATOMS: atom_id res chain seq x y z
N MET A 1 -3.61 39.44 -24.92
CA MET A 1 -3.72 38.37 -23.90
C MET A 1 -3.47 36.98 -24.48
N ARG A 2 -4.35 36.39 -25.33
CA ARG A 2 -4.18 35.01 -25.86
C ARG A 2 -2.75 34.65 -26.33
N ASN A 3 -2.13 35.45 -27.21
CA ASN A 3 -0.76 35.18 -27.68
C ASN A 3 0.30 35.29 -26.58
N MET A 4 0.07 36.10 -25.53
CA MET A 4 1.00 36.26 -24.41
C MET A 4 0.93 35.06 -23.46
N ILE A 5 -0.28 34.51 -23.25
CA ILE A 5 -0.50 33.26 -22.51
C ILE A 5 0.13 32.08 -23.28
N ALA A 6 -0.07 31.99 -24.59
CA ALA A 6 0.55 30.96 -25.43
C ALA A 6 2.09 31.04 -25.43
N ILE A 7 2.68 32.25 -25.47
CA ILE A 7 4.14 32.43 -25.35
C ILE A 7 4.63 32.06 -23.95
N PHE A 8 3.87 32.38 -22.90
CA PHE A 8 4.24 32.02 -21.52
C PHE A 8 4.16 30.50 -21.29
N ALA A 9 3.13 29.84 -21.81
CA ALA A 9 2.99 28.39 -21.81
C ALA A 9 4.10 27.72 -22.62
N LEU A 10 4.45 28.24 -23.80
CA LEU A 10 5.58 27.73 -24.60
C LEU A 10 6.93 27.93 -23.90
N LEU A 11 7.13 29.04 -23.20
CA LEU A 11 8.35 29.30 -22.41
C LEU A 11 8.41 28.40 -21.16
N MET A 12 7.30 28.15 -20.49
CA MET A 12 7.22 27.14 -19.42
C MET A 12 7.52 25.74 -19.98
N LEU A 13 6.89 25.35 -21.09
CA LEU A 13 7.13 24.05 -21.75
C LEU A 13 8.61 23.88 -22.14
N LEU A 14 9.23 24.92 -22.73
CA LEU A 14 10.66 24.91 -23.05
C LEU A 14 11.56 24.92 -21.80
N PHE A 15 11.10 25.48 -20.67
CA PHE A 15 11.82 25.45 -19.39
C PHE A 15 11.71 24.08 -18.70
N PHE A 16 10.55 23.41 -18.78
CA PHE A 16 10.35 22.04 -18.30
C PHE A 16 11.09 21.03 -19.18
N LEU A 17 10.95 21.10 -20.51
CA LEU A 17 11.73 20.29 -21.46
C LEU A 17 13.24 20.54 -21.31
N GLY A 18 13.65 21.79 -21.09
CA GLY A 18 15.03 22.17 -20.83
C GLY A 18 15.59 21.67 -19.50
N ARG A 19 14.74 21.44 -18.49
CA ARG A 19 15.11 20.75 -17.24
C ARG A 19 15.19 19.24 -17.43
N ALA A 20 14.22 18.63 -18.11
CA ALA A 20 14.22 17.19 -18.41
C ALA A 20 15.47 16.76 -19.21
N TYR A 21 15.91 17.58 -20.17
CA TYR A 21 17.16 17.37 -20.92
C TYR A 21 18.46 17.76 -20.16
N ALA A 22 18.36 18.29 -18.95
CA ALA A 22 19.51 18.75 -18.15
C ALA A 22 19.73 17.95 -16.85
N GLN A 23 18.80 17.07 -16.47
CA GLN A 23 19.00 16.11 -15.37
C GLN A 23 20.12 15.11 -15.75
N PRO A 24 21.13 14.86 -14.88
CA PRO A 24 22.09 13.79 -15.14
C PRO A 24 21.40 12.42 -15.08
N PRO A 25 21.85 11.43 -15.88
CA PRO A 25 21.24 10.11 -15.91
C PRO A 25 21.37 9.40 -14.55
N LEU A 26 20.47 8.45 -14.31
CA LEU A 26 20.49 7.58 -13.14
C LEU A 26 21.42 6.39 -13.40
N TYR A 27 22.52 6.30 -12.64
CA TYR A 27 23.46 5.18 -12.75
C TYR A 27 23.00 4.02 -11.89
N VAL A 28 22.66 2.90 -12.51
CA VAL A 28 22.13 1.69 -11.86
C VAL A 28 23.22 0.63 -11.77
N VAL A 29 23.47 0.10 -10.57
CA VAL A 29 24.58 -0.83 -10.31
C VAL A 29 24.08 -2.13 -9.71
N ASP A 30 24.25 -3.24 -10.42
CA ASP A 30 23.95 -4.59 -9.91
C ASP A 30 24.98 -5.01 -8.86
N LEU A 31 24.51 -5.22 -7.63
CA LEU A 31 25.27 -5.68 -6.48
C LEU A 31 24.89 -7.10 -6.03
N SER A 32 23.99 -7.79 -6.72
CA SER A 32 23.55 -9.16 -6.40
C SER A 32 24.73 -10.14 -6.31
N ARG A 33 25.70 -10.00 -7.24
CA ARG A 33 26.92 -10.83 -7.33
C ARG A 33 28.21 -10.13 -6.88
N ALA A 34 28.12 -8.88 -6.43
CA ALA A 34 29.27 -8.08 -6.03
C ALA A 34 29.89 -8.57 -4.70
N THR A 35 31.22 -8.52 -4.62
CA THR A 35 31.98 -8.78 -3.39
C THR A 35 31.74 -7.69 -2.34
N THR A 36 32.05 -7.98 -1.06
CA THR A 36 31.98 -6.98 0.02
C THR A 36 32.81 -5.73 -0.29
N HIS A 37 33.96 -5.88 -0.96
CA HIS A 37 34.81 -4.77 -1.40
C HIS A 37 34.07 -3.84 -2.39
N GLU A 38 33.50 -4.41 -3.46
CA GLU A 38 32.75 -3.66 -4.48
C GLU A 38 31.49 -3.01 -3.89
N LYS A 39 30.80 -3.68 -2.97
CA LYS A 39 29.64 -3.13 -2.25
C LYS A 39 30.01 -1.92 -1.40
N LEU A 40 31.10 -1.98 -0.63
CA LEU A 40 31.57 -0.84 0.18
C LEU A 40 31.94 0.37 -0.67
N ILE A 41 32.59 0.16 -1.81
CA ILE A 41 32.94 1.23 -2.75
C ILE A 41 31.67 1.83 -3.37
N THR A 42 30.79 0.98 -3.89
CA THR A 42 29.56 1.41 -4.57
C THR A 42 28.65 2.21 -3.64
N LEU A 43 28.36 1.70 -2.44
CA LEU A 43 27.52 2.40 -1.46
C LEU A 43 28.18 3.68 -0.92
N SER A 44 29.52 3.73 -0.87
CA SER A 44 30.22 4.98 -0.56
C SER A 44 30.03 6.02 -1.65
N LEU A 45 30.22 5.65 -2.92
CA LEU A 45 30.00 6.55 -4.05
C LEU A 45 28.53 6.97 -4.14
N GLN A 46 27.59 6.05 -3.94
CA GLN A 46 26.16 6.33 -3.89
C GLN A 46 25.82 7.39 -2.83
N GLY A 47 26.28 7.17 -1.59
CA GLY A 47 26.08 8.12 -0.49
C GLY A 47 26.75 9.48 -0.69
N LEU A 48 27.81 9.57 -1.51
CA LEU A 48 28.41 10.86 -1.89
C LEU A 48 27.66 11.54 -3.03
N ALA A 49 27.26 10.77 -4.06
CA ALA A 49 26.71 11.28 -5.30
C ALA A 49 25.25 11.74 -5.18
N ASN A 50 24.42 11.07 -4.37
CA ASN A 50 23.02 11.44 -4.20
C ASN A 50 22.82 12.75 -3.39
N ARG A 51 23.86 13.31 -2.76
CA ARG A 51 23.75 14.48 -1.84
C ARG A 51 23.27 15.79 -2.48
N SER A 52 23.38 15.94 -3.80
CA SER A 52 23.04 17.16 -4.52
C SER A 52 22.34 16.81 -5.83
N PRO A 53 21.33 17.58 -6.27
CA PRO A 53 20.79 17.46 -7.62
C PRO A 53 21.79 17.86 -8.72
N GLU A 54 22.90 18.52 -8.35
CA GLU A 54 23.99 18.87 -9.29
C GLU A 54 24.97 17.71 -9.53
N THR A 55 24.90 16.63 -8.74
CA THR A 55 25.75 15.44 -8.88
C THR A 55 24.97 14.29 -9.51
N PRO A 56 25.66 13.34 -10.19
CA PRO A 56 25.01 12.15 -10.75
C PRO A 56 24.29 11.36 -9.65
N SER A 57 23.11 10.83 -9.95
CA SER A 57 22.41 9.96 -9.01
C SER A 57 22.80 8.50 -9.23
N ILE A 58 22.91 7.74 -8.14
CA ILE A 58 23.28 6.33 -8.15
C ILE A 58 22.20 5.51 -7.43
N TYR A 59 21.78 4.41 -8.08
CA TYR A 59 20.89 3.40 -7.54
C TYR A 59 21.57 2.02 -7.59
N THR A 60 21.22 1.12 -6.69
CA THR A 60 21.83 -0.22 -6.61
C THR A 60 20.78 -1.31 -6.57
N LEU A 61 21.08 -2.44 -7.19
CA LEU A 61 20.23 -3.62 -7.20
C LEU A 61 20.91 -4.67 -6.30
N SER A 62 20.49 -4.72 -5.03
CA SER A 62 21.05 -5.58 -3.99
C SER A 62 20.14 -6.77 -3.65
N GLY A 63 18.84 -6.67 -3.92
CA GLY A 63 17.85 -7.74 -3.80
C GLY A 63 16.72 -7.62 -4.82
N GLU A 64 15.87 -8.64 -4.89
CA GLU A 64 14.82 -8.80 -5.93
C GLU A 64 13.79 -7.65 -5.95
N GLN A 65 13.58 -6.97 -4.82
CA GLN A 65 12.64 -5.85 -4.70
C GLN A 65 13.17 -4.55 -5.33
N ASP A 66 14.48 -4.40 -5.49
CA ASP A 66 15.09 -3.15 -5.95
C ASP A 66 14.77 -2.84 -7.41
N GLU A 67 14.55 -3.85 -8.27
CA GLU A 67 14.07 -3.65 -9.66
C GLU A 67 12.61 -3.14 -9.69
N GLY A 68 11.77 -3.60 -8.76
CA GLY A 68 10.40 -3.09 -8.60
C GLY A 68 10.37 -1.65 -8.12
N TRP A 69 11.24 -1.29 -7.17
CA TRP A 69 11.39 0.10 -6.72
C TRP A 69 12.06 1.00 -7.77
N LEU A 70 13.01 0.48 -8.56
CA LEU A 70 13.55 1.21 -9.71
C LEU A 70 12.45 1.51 -10.73
N SER A 71 11.61 0.54 -11.05
CA SER A 71 10.47 0.72 -11.97
C SER A 71 9.46 1.76 -11.45
N TRP A 72 9.26 1.83 -10.14
CA TRP A 72 8.45 2.89 -9.50
C TRP A 72 9.12 4.27 -9.60
N ILE A 73 10.43 4.34 -9.32
CA ILE A 73 11.23 5.56 -9.42
C ILE A 73 11.27 6.10 -10.85
N GLU A 74 11.45 5.24 -11.85
CA GLU A 74 11.53 5.64 -13.26
C GLU A 74 10.22 6.30 -13.76
N ARG A 75 9.09 6.07 -13.08
CA ARG A 75 7.81 6.74 -13.34
C ARG A 75 7.64 8.06 -12.58
N LEU A 76 8.17 8.17 -11.36
CA LEU A 76 8.14 9.42 -10.57
C LEU A 76 9.19 10.45 -11.00
N ASP A 77 10.39 9.99 -11.41
CA ASP A 77 11.53 10.79 -11.86
C ASP A 77 11.99 10.28 -13.24
N PRO A 78 11.19 10.50 -14.31
CA PRO A 78 11.47 9.97 -15.64
C PRO A 78 12.71 10.62 -16.26
N ARG A 79 13.81 9.87 -16.29
CA ARG A 79 15.09 10.27 -16.91
C ARG A 79 15.88 9.06 -17.42
N PRO A 80 16.89 9.26 -18.30
CA PRO A 80 17.68 8.15 -18.82
C PRO A 80 18.41 7.39 -17.72
N THR A 81 18.35 6.06 -17.77
CA THR A 81 19.05 5.17 -16.83
C THR A 81 20.21 4.45 -17.51
N GLU A 82 21.36 4.37 -16.83
CA GLU A 82 22.59 3.77 -17.34
C GLU A 82 23.06 2.65 -16.40
N ARG A 83 23.02 1.40 -16.85
CA ARG A 83 23.50 0.25 -16.07
C ARG A 83 25.02 0.11 -16.18
N VAL A 84 25.72 0.22 -15.05
CA VAL A 84 27.19 0.16 -14.98
C VAL A 84 27.68 -0.83 -13.92
N SER A 85 28.86 -1.42 -14.12
CA SER A 85 29.50 -2.27 -13.11
C SER A 85 30.13 -1.46 -11.96
N PRO A 86 30.35 -2.05 -10.77
CA PRO A 86 31.07 -1.40 -9.66
C PRO A 86 32.44 -0.83 -10.05
N GLN A 87 33.17 -1.49 -10.96
CA GLN A 87 34.45 -1.00 -11.46
C GLN A 87 34.29 0.26 -12.32
N GLN A 88 33.38 0.24 -13.30
CA GLN A 88 33.11 1.41 -14.15
C GLN A 88 32.64 2.61 -13.31
N LEU A 89 31.76 2.37 -12.34
CA LEU A 89 31.30 3.38 -11.39
C LEU A 89 32.48 4.02 -10.62
N LEU A 90 33.42 3.21 -10.13
CA LEU A 90 34.62 3.72 -9.46
C LEU A 90 35.51 4.52 -10.41
N GLU A 91 35.76 4.03 -11.62
CA GLU A 91 36.59 4.71 -12.62
C GLU A 91 36.00 6.08 -13.00
N GLN A 92 34.68 6.15 -13.16
CA GLN A 92 33.95 7.37 -13.51
C GLN A 92 33.81 8.34 -12.33
N PHE A 93 33.45 7.86 -11.12
CA PHE A 93 33.01 8.70 -10.00
C PHE A 93 33.98 8.80 -8.81
N ARG A 94 35.15 8.17 -8.86
CA ARG A 94 36.26 8.38 -7.88
C ARG A 94 36.57 9.85 -7.58
N HIS A 95 36.29 10.76 -8.53
CA HIS A 95 36.53 12.19 -8.39
C HIS A 95 35.57 12.90 -7.40
N LEU A 96 34.43 12.28 -7.08
CA LEU A 96 33.50 12.76 -6.05
C LEU A 96 34.09 12.61 -4.64
N ALA A 97 35.10 11.74 -4.47
CA ALA A 97 35.76 11.49 -3.20
C ALA A 97 37.10 12.22 -3.09
N LYS A 98 37.38 12.76 -1.90
CA LYS A 98 38.67 13.36 -1.53
C LYS A 98 39.75 12.32 -1.22
N GLY A 99 39.37 11.05 -1.09
CA GLY A 99 40.28 9.95 -0.78
C GLY A 99 39.55 8.72 -0.24
N GLN A 100 40.29 7.83 0.43
CA GLN A 100 39.78 6.57 0.98
C GLN A 100 39.83 6.52 2.52
N ILE A 101 38.94 5.73 3.09
CA ILE A 101 38.92 5.32 4.49
C ILE A 101 39.12 3.80 4.54
N LEU A 102 40.27 3.36 5.05
CA LEU A 102 40.59 1.94 5.13
C LEU A 102 39.93 1.31 6.36
N CYS A 103 39.25 0.19 6.19
CA CYS A 103 38.54 -0.54 7.25
C CYS A 103 38.75 -2.06 7.19
N GLU A 104 38.38 -2.74 8.26
CA GLU A 104 38.27 -4.20 8.32
C GLU A 104 36.77 -4.54 8.28
N PRO A 105 36.21 -5.03 7.15
CA PRO A 105 34.77 -5.25 7.02
C PRO A 105 34.22 -6.28 8.00
N SER A 106 35.05 -7.22 8.48
CA SER A 106 34.61 -8.20 9.48
C SER A 106 34.43 -7.60 10.88
N ASP A 107 35.12 -6.50 11.22
CA ASP A 107 34.96 -5.77 12.48
C ASP A 107 33.96 -4.61 12.33
N SER A 108 32.77 -4.79 12.91
CA SER A 108 31.73 -3.74 12.99
C SER A 108 32.24 -2.42 13.58
N THR A 109 33.24 -2.43 14.46
CA THR A 109 33.85 -1.21 15.03
C THR A 109 34.61 -0.45 13.95
N SER A 110 35.58 -1.12 13.31
CA SER A 110 36.36 -0.59 12.19
C SER A 110 35.46 -0.07 11.06
N LEU A 111 34.45 -0.85 10.68
CA LEU A 111 33.57 -0.59 9.55
C LEU A 111 32.56 0.55 9.81
N ASN A 112 31.92 0.61 10.98
CA ASN A 112 30.95 1.68 11.30
C ASN A 112 31.65 3.04 11.53
N MET A 113 32.83 3.02 12.15
CA MET A 113 33.70 4.19 12.24
C MET A 113 34.12 4.69 10.85
N ALA A 114 34.49 3.78 9.95
CA ALA A 114 34.88 4.12 8.58
C ALA A 114 33.74 4.74 7.78
N THR A 115 32.53 4.20 7.92
CA THR A 115 31.31 4.70 7.24
C THR A 115 30.97 6.12 7.70
N SER A 116 31.01 6.38 9.00
CA SER A 116 30.80 7.74 9.55
C SER A 116 31.86 8.72 9.02
N LEU A 117 33.12 8.30 8.97
CA LEU A 117 34.24 9.10 8.47
C LEU A 117 34.16 9.37 6.95
N ALA A 118 33.70 8.40 6.17
CA ALA A 118 33.44 8.56 4.74
C ALA A 118 32.39 9.65 4.49
N GLY A 119 31.30 9.65 5.28
CA GLY A 119 30.32 10.74 5.28
C GLY A 119 30.93 12.10 5.64
N LEU A 120 31.71 12.19 6.71
CA LEU A 120 32.27 13.47 7.18
C LEU A 120 33.42 14.02 6.32
N ARG A 121 34.17 13.17 5.63
CA ARG A 121 35.41 13.55 4.91
C ARG A 121 35.33 13.40 3.39
N ASP A 122 34.15 13.05 2.89
CA ASP A 122 33.87 12.77 1.48
C ASP A 122 34.80 11.67 0.94
N GLY A 123 34.82 10.52 1.61
CA GLY A 123 35.73 9.41 1.33
C GLY A 123 35.05 8.12 0.90
N ILE A 124 35.80 7.23 0.23
CA ILE A 124 35.35 5.89 -0.12
C ILE A 124 35.78 4.90 0.97
N VAL A 125 34.86 4.10 1.50
CA VAL A 125 35.19 2.99 2.41
C VAL A 125 35.77 1.82 1.62
N SER A 126 36.93 1.29 2.04
CA SER A 126 37.56 0.13 1.39
C SER A 126 38.34 -0.74 2.37
N ASP A 127 38.47 -2.04 2.05
CA ASP A 127 39.30 -2.99 2.81
C ASP A 127 40.78 -2.99 2.37
N ARG A 128 41.08 -2.42 1.20
CA ARG A 128 42.39 -2.39 0.55
C ARG A 128 42.66 -1.03 -0.10
N ASP A 129 43.91 -0.81 -0.48
CA ASP A 129 44.33 0.46 -1.09
C ASP A 129 43.82 0.58 -2.54
N LEU A 130 43.10 1.66 -2.84
CA LEU A 130 42.60 2.04 -4.17
C LEU A 130 43.55 2.99 -4.93
N GLY A 131 44.72 3.31 -4.37
CA GLY A 131 45.62 4.35 -4.89
C GLY A 131 45.09 5.78 -4.69
N LEU A 132 44.13 5.95 -3.76
CA LEU A 132 43.57 7.24 -3.37
C LEU A 132 44.24 7.74 -2.06
N PRO A 133 44.25 9.06 -1.78
CA PRO A 133 44.75 9.58 -0.51
C PRO A 133 44.07 8.92 0.69
N THR A 134 44.81 8.26 1.57
CA THR A 134 44.25 7.65 2.79
C THR A 134 43.90 8.74 3.79
N LEU A 135 42.62 9.11 3.85
CA LEU A 135 42.09 10.14 4.75
C LEU A 135 42.01 9.63 6.21
N PHE A 136 41.89 8.30 6.38
CA PHE A 136 41.96 7.62 7.67
C PHE A 136 42.12 6.10 7.49
N ASP A 137 42.63 5.43 8.53
CA ASP A 137 42.62 3.97 8.65
C ASP A 137 42.01 3.60 10.01
N THR A 138 40.95 2.79 9.99
CA THR A 138 40.27 2.28 11.19
C THR A 138 40.67 0.84 11.53
N ARG A 139 41.48 0.17 10.69
CA ARG A 139 41.90 -1.23 10.90
C ARG A 139 42.77 -1.35 12.14
N GLY A 140 42.37 -2.22 13.09
CA GLY A 140 43.07 -2.41 14.36
C GLY A 140 43.20 -1.16 15.24
N LYS A 141 42.48 -0.08 14.92
CA LYS A 141 42.63 1.23 15.58
C LYS A 141 42.11 1.22 17.01
N PHE A 142 41.05 0.48 17.27
CA PHE A 142 40.35 0.43 18.54
C PHE A 142 40.48 -0.97 19.15
N ARG A 143 40.85 -1.05 20.43
CA ARG A 143 41.00 -2.30 21.18
C ARG A 143 39.70 -2.75 21.82
N SER A 144 38.69 -1.89 21.85
CA SER A 144 37.37 -2.13 22.42
C SER A 144 36.32 -1.16 21.89
N VAL A 145 35.04 -1.56 21.99
CA VAL A 145 33.88 -0.69 21.70
C VAL A 145 33.91 0.58 22.56
N LEU A 146 34.30 0.48 23.84
CA LEU A 146 34.44 1.64 24.74
C LEU A 146 35.46 2.66 24.22
N GLU A 147 36.62 2.21 23.76
CA GLU A 147 37.66 3.09 23.18
C GLU A 147 37.17 3.76 21.89
N ALA A 148 36.48 3.00 21.03
CA ALA A 148 35.86 3.55 19.83
C ALA A 148 34.80 4.61 20.16
N TYR A 149 33.94 4.38 21.15
CA TYR A 149 32.97 5.38 21.62
C TYR A 149 33.65 6.62 22.22
N GLN A 150 34.73 6.46 22.99
CA GLN A 150 35.48 7.58 23.59
C GLN A 150 36.10 8.46 22.51
N TRP A 151 36.70 7.84 21.50
CA TRP A 151 37.22 8.52 20.32
C TRP A 151 36.10 9.19 19.52
N ALA A 152 35.01 8.47 19.23
CA ALA A 152 33.90 8.97 18.43
C ALA A 152 33.21 10.19 19.05
N ALA A 153 32.94 10.15 20.36
CA ALA A 153 32.34 11.24 21.12
C ALA A 153 33.18 12.53 21.10
N LYS A 154 34.51 12.41 21.00
CA LYS A 154 35.44 13.55 20.97
C LYS A 154 35.71 14.08 19.57
N GLU A 155 35.89 13.19 18.59
CA GLU A 155 36.50 13.53 17.30
C GLU A 155 35.47 13.68 16.16
N ILE A 156 34.38 12.89 16.15
CA ILE A 156 33.42 12.89 15.02
C ILE A 156 31.98 13.27 15.40
N LEU A 157 31.49 12.91 16.59
CA LEU A 157 30.13 13.24 17.03
C LEU A 157 29.79 14.75 16.90
N PRO A 158 30.68 15.71 17.24
CA PRO A 158 30.38 17.14 17.07
C PRO A 158 30.20 17.61 15.61
N GLN A 159 30.56 16.76 14.64
CA GLN A 159 30.46 17.04 13.20
C GLN A 159 29.33 16.24 12.54
N CYS A 160 28.78 15.24 13.21
CA CYS A 160 27.72 14.38 12.70
C CYS A 160 26.36 15.09 12.65
N SER A 161 25.57 14.75 11.64
CA SER A 161 24.18 15.17 11.53
C SER A 161 23.36 14.70 12.72
N GLN A 162 22.40 15.53 13.12
CA GLN A 162 21.50 15.28 14.24
C GLN A 162 20.20 14.57 13.81
N LYS A 163 20.09 14.16 12.53
CA LYS A 163 18.91 13.46 11.98
C LYS A 163 18.73 12.02 12.48
N GLY A 164 19.78 11.37 12.97
CA GLY A 164 19.71 9.97 13.40
C GLY A 164 21.01 9.46 14.06
N LEU A 165 20.86 8.50 14.97
CA LEU A 165 21.97 7.72 15.54
C LEU A 165 21.90 6.29 15.01
N VAL A 166 23.02 5.77 14.49
CA VAL A 166 23.03 4.47 13.81
C VAL A 166 23.78 3.44 14.67
N LEU A 167 23.14 2.30 14.97
CA LEU A 167 23.71 1.18 15.74
C LEU A 167 23.66 -0.10 14.90
N LEU A 168 24.80 -0.55 14.35
CA LEU A 168 24.82 -1.68 13.42
C LEU A 168 25.86 -2.74 13.80
N GLY A 169 25.67 -3.94 13.25
CA GLY A 169 26.73 -4.94 13.11
C GLY A 169 27.62 -4.64 11.90
N SER A 170 28.03 -5.69 11.19
CA SER A 170 28.83 -5.61 9.95
C SER A 170 27.97 -5.68 8.67
N SER A 171 26.67 -5.44 8.76
CA SER A 171 25.73 -5.36 7.63
C SER A 171 26.10 -4.24 6.65
N ILE A 172 25.77 -4.39 5.37
CA ILE A 172 26.35 -3.55 4.31
C ILE A 172 25.33 -2.57 3.69
N GLY A 173 24.08 -2.98 3.43
CA GLY A 173 23.11 -2.25 2.59
C GLY A 173 22.92 -0.77 2.94
N PHE A 174 22.56 -0.48 4.19
CA PHE A 174 22.20 0.86 4.69
C PHE A 174 23.33 1.93 4.66
N ARG A 175 24.55 1.60 4.23
CA ARG A 175 25.74 2.48 4.38
C ARG A 175 25.71 3.72 3.50
N ASP A 176 24.98 3.68 2.39
CA ASP A 176 24.77 4.81 1.49
C ASP A 176 24.11 6.00 2.21
N TYR A 177 23.04 5.75 2.98
CA TYR A 177 22.30 6.78 3.70
C TYR A 177 23.10 7.35 4.88
N VAL A 178 23.86 6.51 5.59
CA VAL A 178 24.81 6.95 6.63
C VAL A 178 25.82 7.94 6.07
N ILE A 179 26.34 7.67 4.87
CA ILE A 179 27.33 8.51 4.18
C ILE A 179 26.66 9.78 3.64
N ARG A 180 25.49 9.71 2.99
CA ARG A 180 24.71 10.87 2.53
C ARG A 180 24.49 11.86 3.65
N GLU A 181 23.81 11.40 4.69
CA GLU A 181 23.32 12.24 5.78
C GLU A 181 24.38 12.51 6.86
N LYS A 182 25.61 12.00 6.71
CA LYS A 182 26.73 12.20 7.66
C LYS A 182 26.36 11.78 9.09
N LEU A 183 25.65 10.65 9.21
CA LEU A 183 25.16 10.12 10.48
C LEU A 183 26.32 9.53 11.30
N LEU A 184 26.15 9.49 12.62
CA LEU A 184 27.06 8.74 13.49
C LEU A 184 26.67 7.26 13.52
N ALA A 185 27.51 6.39 12.98
CA ALA A 185 27.37 4.94 13.07
C ALA A 185 28.32 4.34 14.10
N LEU A 186 27.77 3.56 15.04
CA LEU A 186 28.48 2.89 16.12
C LEU A 186 28.26 1.37 16.04
N PRO A 187 29.23 0.54 16.45
CA PRO A 187 28.98 -0.87 16.72
C PRO A 187 28.06 -1.03 17.94
N MET A 188 27.31 -2.13 18.03
CA MET A 188 26.52 -2.44 19.22
C MET A 188 27.42 -2.86 20.40
N THR A 189 27.14 -2.35 21.60
CA THR A 189 27.83 -2.76 22.84
C THR A 189 27.23 -4.01 23.46
N THR A 190 28.07 -4.83 24.13
CA THR A 190 27.59 -5.96 24.93
C THR A 190 26.86 -5.50 26.19
N LEU A 191 25.98 -6.33 26.74
CA LEU A 191 25.23 -6.03 27.97
C LEU A 191 26.13 -5.90 29.22
N GLY A 192 27.33 -6.51 29.19
CA GLY A 192 28.28 -6.47 30.30
C GLY A 192 29.04 -5.15 30.41
N ASP A 193 29.26 -4.42 29.31
CA ASP A 193 30.07 -3.20 29.31
C ASP A 193 29.28 -1.98 29.80
N LYS A 194 29.17 -1.88 31.13
CA LYS A 194 28.55 -0.75 31.83
C LYS A 194 29.25 0.59 31.57
N ALA A 195 30.47 0.63 31.05
CA ALA A 195 31.15 1.87 30.72
C ALA A 195 30.73 2.35 29.32
N ALA A 196 30.70 1.45 28.34
CA ALA A 196 30.20 1.73 27.00
C ALA A 196 28.72 2.16 27.02
N TRP A 197 27.86 1.46 27.77
CA TRP A 197 26.45 1.87 27.95
C TRP A 197 26.27 3.29 28.50
N ARG A 198 27.08 3.70 29.50
CA ARG A 198 27.03 5.06 30.05
C ARG A 198 27.54 6.12 29.07
N LEU A 199 28.52 5.78 28.23
CA LEU A 199 29.01 6.70 27.21
C LEU A 199 28.00 6.81 26.05
N LEU A 200 27.49 5.68 25.55
CA LEU A 200 26.43 5.66 24.53
C LEU A 200 25.20 6.48 24.96
N SER A 201 24.78 6.35 26.23
CA SER A 201 23.67 7.15 26.78
C SER A 201 23.96 8.65 26.81
N ARG A 202 25.22 9.05 27.05
CA ARG A 202 25.64 10.47 26.99
C ARG A 202 25.74 10.98 25.55
N MET A 203 26.14 10.14 24.61
CA MET A 203 26.17 10.47 23.18
C MET A 203 24.75 10.61 22.64
N ALA A 204 23.84 9.67 22.93
CA ALA A 204 22.43 9.77 22.58
C ALA A 204 21.80 11.06 23.13
N ALA A 205 22.07 11.40 24.40
CA ALA A 205 21.59 12.64 25.02
C ALA A 205 22.15 13.95 24.42
N SER A 206 23.05 13.90 23.43
CA SER A 206 23.45 15.08 22.64
C SER A 206 22.57 15.33 21.41
N PHE A 207 21.79 14.33 20.99
CA PHE A 207 20.81 14.46 19.91
C PHE A 207 19.49 15.06 20.42
N PRO A 208 18.69 15.73 19.56
CA PRO A 208 17.34 16.16 19.90
C PRO A 208 16.46 14.99 20.37
N ALA A 209 15.62 15.23 21.38
CA ALA A 209 14.66 14.23 21.85
C ALA A 209 13.74 13.76 20.70
N GLY A 210 13.51 12.45 20.61
CA GLY A 210 12.73 11.85 19.52
C GLY A 210 13.54 11.51 18.26
N THR A 211 14.80 11.92 18.16
CA THR A 211 15.70 11.52 17.05
C THR A 211 15.75 9.99 16.96
N PRO A 212 15.53 9.39 15.78
CA PRO A 212 15.49 7.93 15.64
C PRO A 212 16.87 7.28 15.85
N ILE A 213 16.85 6.12 16.49
CA ILE A 213 17.96 5.16 16.46
C ILE A 213 17.69 4.19 15.31
N LEU A 214 18.59 4.14 14.34
CA LEU A 214 18.48 3.29 13.16
C LEU A 214 19.39 2.06 13.37
N ALA A 215 18.81 0.87 13.40
CA ALA A 215 19.48 -0.36 13.84
C ALA A 215 18.97 -1.59 13.05
N PRO A 216 19.41 -2.83 13.34
CA PRO A 216 18.71 -4.02 12.89
C PRO A 216 17.27 -4.07 13.42
N ALA A 217 16.40 -4.81 12.72
CA ALA A 217 15.00 -4.99 13.10
C ALA A 217 14.86 -5.35 14.60
N PRO A 218 13.85 -4.82 15.32
CA PRO A 218 13.71 -5.01 16.76
C PRO A 218 13.81 -6.46 17.26
N GLU A 219 13.33 -7.44 16.49
CA GLU A 219 13.48 -8.88 16.79
C GLU A 219 14.92 -9.42 16.75
N ARG A 220 15.81 -8.80 15.96
CA ARG A 220 17.22 -9.21 15.75
C ARG A 220 18.16 -8.62 16.81
N ILE A 221 17.65 -7.76 17.68
CA ILE A 221 18.41 -7.11 18.75
C ILE A 221 17.88 -7.49 20.13
N HIS A 222 18.76 -7.49 21.13
CA HIS A 222 18.36 -7.83 22.49
C HIS A 222 17.37 -6.78 23.07
N PRO A 223 16.22 -7.16 23.67
CA PRO A 223 15.18 -6.22 24.12
C PRO A 223 15.64 -5.11 25.09
N ALA A 224 16.76 -5.32 25.78
CA ALA A 224 17.39 -4.29 26.61
C ALA A 224 17.84 -3.04 25.82
N ILE A 225 18.14 -3.17 24.51
CA ILE A 225 18.51 -2.05 23.62
C ILE A 225 17.27 -1.23 23.28
N ILE A 226 16.17 -1.88 22.89
CA ILE A 226 14.87 -1.23 22.62
C ILE A 226 14.42 -0.44 23.86
N LYS A 227 14.39 -1.12 25.02
CA LYS A 227 14.02 -0.51 26.30
C LYS A 227 15.03 0.55 26.77
N TRP A 228 16.28 0.52 26.31
CA TRP A 228 17.24 1.61 26.54
C TRP A 228 16.93 2.82 25.67
N GLY A 229 16.71 2.65 24.36
CA GLY A 229 16.36 3.72 23.42
C GLY A 229 15.14 4.51 23.91
N ALA A 230 14.06 3.80 24.23
CA ALA A 230 12.87 4.39 24.86
C ALA A 230 13.22 5.21 26.12
N ARG A 231 14.00 4.64 27.07
CA ARG A 231 14.40 5.33 28.31
C ARG A 231 15.27 6.58 28.08
N VAL A 232 16.11 6.61 27.05
CA VAL A 232 16.89 7.81 26.69
C VAL A 232 16.09 8.82 25.88
N GLY A 233 14.92 8.45 25.35
CA GLY A 233 14.01 9.33 24.60
C GLY A 233 14.21 9.26 23.08
N HIS A 234 14.66 8.11 22.57
CA HIS A 234 14.98 7.89 21.17
C HIS A 234 14.35 6.57 20.70
N PRO A 235 13.27 6.62 19.88
CA PRO A 235 12.65 5.41 19.33
C PRO A 235 13.62 4.69 18.39
N LEU A 236 13.54 3.36 18.33
CA LEU A 236 14.39 2.52 17.48
C LEU A 236 13.61 2.00 16.28
N PHE A 237 14.22 2.06 15.09
CA PHE A 237 13.67 1.56 13.85
C PHE A 237 14.66 0.64 13.12
N GLY A 238 14.14 -0.44 12.55
CA GLY A 238 14.88 -1.36 11.69
C GLY A 238 15.26 -0.70 10.36
N VAL A 239 16.51 -0.89 9.94
CA VAL A 239 17.07 -0.43 8.66
C VAL A 239 18.13 -1.37 8.07
N GLU A 240 18.50 -2.45 8.77
CA GLU A 240 19.70 -3.25 8.42
C GLU A 240 19.69 -3.82 6.99
N GLU A 241 18.50 -4.12 6.47
CA GLU A 241 18.33 -4.64 5.12
C GLU A 241 17.58 -3.67 4.19
N ALA A 242 17.46 -2.40 4.61
CA ALA A 242 16.99 -1.32 3.77
C ALA A 242 18.09 -0.89 2.78
N ALA A 243 17.69 -0.55 1.56
CA ALA A 243 18.57 -0.25 0.44
C ALA A 243 18.20 1.08 -0.23
N ASN A 244 19.19 1.68 -0.90
CA ASN A 244 19.04 2.90 -1.71
C ASN A 244 18.41 4.10 -0.98
N LEU A 245 18.44 4.14 0.36
CA LEU A 245 17.79 5.19 1.12
C LEU A 245 18.46 6.56 0.91
N SER A 246 19.72 6.59 0.48
CA SER A 246 20.34 7.82 -0.03
C SER A 246 19.71 8.34 -1.33
N TYR A 247 19.05 7.49 -2.12
CA TYR A 247 18.29 7.89 -3.29
C TYR A 247 16.86 8.28 -2.89
N HIS A 248 16.13 7.36 -2.25
CA HIS A 248 14.71 7.52 -1.86
C HIS A 248 14.46 8.83 -1.08
N SER A 249 15.34 9.16 -0.11
CA SER A 249 15.25 10.39 0.70
C SER A 249 15.46 11.72 -0.04
N GLN A 250 15.68 11.71 -1.35
CA GLN A 250 15.83 12.92 -2.17
C GLN A 250 14.58 13.26 -3.00
N LEU A 251 13.62 12.34 -3.09
CA LEU A 251 12.41 12.54 -3.88
C LEU A 251 11.41 13.39 -3.09
N GLU A 252 10.78 14.35 -3.77
CA GLU A 252 9.65 15.11 -3.26
C GLU A 252 8.36 14.40 -3.71
N THR A 253 7.40 14.22 -2.80
CA THR A 253 6.13 13.55 -3.10
C THR A 253 4.92 14.40 -2.69
N PRO A 254 3.73 14.17 -3.30
CA PRO A 254 2.52 14.90 -2.94
C PRO A 254 2.13 14.73 -1.47
N THR A 255 1.29 15.63 -0.95
CA THR A 255 0.76 15.47 0.42
C THR A 255 -0.37 14.44 0.42
N PHE A 256 -0.37 13.55 1.41
CA PHE A 256 -1.32 12.45 1.53
C PHE A 256 -2.45 12.75 2.51
N SER A 257 -3.65 12.27 2.20
CA SER A 257 -4.75 12.15 3.15
C SER A 257 -5.36 10.76 3.05
N GLN A 258 -5.49 10.10 4.19
CA GLN A 258 -6.07 8.76 4.29
C GLN A 258 -7.59 8.82 4.14
N TRP A 259 -8.16 7.98 3.28
CA TRP A 259 -9.60 7.81 3.18
C TRP A 259 -10.20 7.37 4.52
N ARG A 260 -11.31 8.00 4.89
CA ARG A 260 -12.10 7.66 6.08
C ARG A 260 -13.49 7.31 5.63
N ARG A 261 -13.88 6.05 5.70
CA ARG A 261 -15.19 5.59 5.23
C ARG A 261 -16.25 5.80 6.29
N TYR A 262 -17.44 6.20 5.85
CA TYR A 262 -18.61 6.28 6.71
C TYR A 262 -19.19 4.88 6.92
N VAL A 263 -19.38 4.48 8.17
CA VAL A 263 -19.97 3.17 8.54
C VAL A 263 -21.00 3.37 9.64
N GLU A 264 -22.20 2.86 9.44
CA GLU A 264 -23.30 2.96 10.41
C GLU A 264 -23.25 1.84 11.46
N LEU A 265 -23.64 2.16 12.70
CA LEU A 265 -23.61 1.20 13.81
C LEU A 265 -24.75 0.18 13.75
N GLY A 266 -24.43 -1.01 13.27
CA GLY A 266 -25.33 -2.15 13.10
C GLY A 266 -25.32 -3.17 14.24
N ALA A 267 -26.08 -4.25 14.05
CA ALA A 267 -26.13 -5.40 14.96
C ALA A 267 -25.02 -6.42 14.67
N LYS A 268 -23.77 -5.94 14.73
CA LYS A 268 -22.56 -6.65 14.28
C LYS A 268 -21.48 -6.72 15.37
N ILE A 269 -20.51 -7.62 15.15
CA ILE A 269 -19.18 -7.58 15.76
C ILE A 269 -18.21 -7.09 14.69
N TYR A 270 -17.67 -5.89 14.89
CA TYR A 270 -16.68 -5.30 14.01
C TYR A 270 -15.29 -5.83 14.33
N VAL A 271 -14.55 -6.23 13.29
CA VAL A 271 -13.19 -6.78 13.37
C VAL A 271 -12.25 -5.91 12.55
N CYS A 272 -11.23 -5.35 13.21
CA CYS A 272 -10.15 -4.65 12.54
C CYS A 272 -8.88 -5.52 12.55
N PHE A 273 -8.35 -5.86 11.36
CA PHE A 273 -7.06 -6.52 11.22
C PHE A 273 -5.99 -5.46 10.95
N ILE A 274 -4.89 -5.48 11.70
CA ILE A 274 -3.78 -4.53 11.54
C ILE A 274 -2.47 -5.30 11.38
N PHE A 275 -1.89 -5.28 10.19
CA PHE A 275 -0.59 -5.90 9.88
C PHE A 275 0.56 -5.15 10.56
N SER A 276 1.46 -5.93 11.17
CA SER A 276 2.64 -5.45 11.88
C SER A 276 3.78 -5.02 10.95
N GLY A 277 4.79 -4.34 11.52
CA GLY A 277 6.01 -3.90 10.82
C GLY A 277 6.26 -2.39 10.80
N GLY A 278 5.46 -1.62 11.56
CA GLY A 278 5.59 -0.16 11.67
C GLY A 278 6.83 0.32 12.45
N ASP A 279 7.77 -0.55 12.73
CA ASP A 279 9.05 -0.27 13.38
C ASP A 279 10.27 -0.73 12.55
N ASP A 280 10.10 -1.16 11.29
CA ASP A 280 11.21 -1.55 10.41
C ASP A 280 11.01 -1.04 8.97
N LEU A 281 11.89 -0.12 8.53
CA LEU A 281 11.93 0.35 7.14
C LEU A 281 12.38 -0.75 6.18
N SER A 282 13.19 -1.71 6.63
CA SER A 282 13.60 -2.88 5.82
C SER A 282 12.40 -3.77 5.50
N TYR A 283 11.48 -3.95 6.46
CA TYR A 283 10.19 -4.62 6.25
C TYR A 283 9.33 -3.82 5.26
N ALA A 284 9.19 -2.51 5.47
CA ALA A 284 8.38 -1.63 4.62
C ALA A 284 8.89 -1.55 3.17
N GLN A 285 10.21 -1.65 2.93
CA GLN A 285 10.76 -1.76 1.58
C GLN A 285 10.65 -3.16 0.95
N ARG A 286 10.35 -4.21 1.73
CA ARG A 286 10.48 -5.60 1.25
C ARG A 286 9.22 -6.42 1.47
N ARG A 287 9.10 -7.06 2.64
CA ARG A 287 7.98 -7.96 2.94
C ARG A 287 6.62 -7.27 2.83
N MET A 288 6.52 -5.99 3.18
CA MET A 288 5.27 -5.25 2.98
C MET A 288 4.89 -5.17 1.50
N SER A 289 5.85 -4.94 0.59
CA SER A 289 5.61 -4.85 -0.86
C SER A 289 5.10 -6.18 -1.44
N ASP A 290 5.65 -7.31 -0.96
CA ASP A 290 5.16 -8.64 -1.33
C ASP A 290 3.71 -8.89 -0.90
N LEU A 291 3.34 -8.46 0.31
CA LEU A 291 1.96 -8.56 0.79
C LEU A 291 1.04 -7.57 0.07
N TRP A 292 1.55 -6.38 -0.26
CA TRP A 292 0.78 -5.31 -0.90
C TRP A 292 0.29 -5.67 -2.32
N ARG A 293 1.07 -6.51 -3.02
CA ARG A 293 0.76 -7.04 -4.35
C ARG A 293 -0.23 -8.21 -4.35
N GLN A 294 -0.68 -8.72 -3.20
CA GLN A 294 -1.72 -9.76 -3.17
C GLN A 294 -3.09 -9.18 -3.53
N ALA A 295 -3.77 -9.78 -4.51
CA ALA A 295 -5.09 -9.34 -4.96
C ALA A 295 -6.14 -9.36 -3.85
N GLU A 296 -6.02 -10.32 -2.91
CA GLU A 296 -6.92 -10.46 -1.75
C GLU A 296 -6.89 -9.25 -0.81
N ARG A 297 -5.83 -8.41 -0.85
CA ARG A 297 -5.81 -7.10 -0.15
C ARG A 297 -6.96 -6.22 -0.61
N GLY A 298 -7.25 -6.19 -1.91
CA GLY A 298 -8.31 -5.35 -2.48
C GLY A 298 -9.73 -5.81 -2.12
N ALA A 299 -9.90 -7.01 -1.59
CA ALA A 299 -11.20 -7.58 -1.29
C ALA A 299 -11.72 -7.30 0.15
N LEU A 300 -10.88 -6.74 1.04
CA LEU A 300 -11.23 -6.50 2.44
C LEU A 300 -10.64 -5.20 2.99
N PRO A 301 -11.34 -4.51 3.91
CA PRO A 301 -10.72 -3.41 4.66
C PRO A 301 -9.58 -3.91 5.56
N LEU A 302 -8.37 -3.39 5.39
CA LEU A 302 -7.16 -3.84 6.10
C LEU A 302 -6.37 -2.68 6.72
N GLY A 303 -5.82 -2.91 7.91
CA GLY A 303 -4.94 -1.99 8.62
C GLY A 303 -3.46 -2.31 8.39
N TRP A 304 -2.61 -1.28 8.29
CA TRP A 304 -1.15 -1.46 8.11
C TRP A 304 -0.35 -0.53 9.02
N ALA A 305 0.59 -1.07 9.79
CA ALA A 305 1.50 -0.26 10.61
C ALA A 305 2.70 0.24 9.78
N LEU A 306 2.95 1.55 9.82
CA LEU A 306 4.05 2.19 9.08
C LEU A 306 5.13 2.80 10.00
N PRO A 307 6.42 2.74 9.61
CA PRO A 307 7.50 3.43 10.30
C PRO A 307 7.35 4.95 10.21
N ALA A 308 7.16 5.62 11.34
CA ALA A 308 7.04 7.08 11.41
C ALA A 308 8.16 7.87 10.68
N PRO A 309 9.44 7.45 10.67
CA PRO A 309 10.50 8.13 9.93
C PRO A 309 10.39 8.01 8.40
N MET A 310 9.58 7.09 7.88
CA MET A 310 9.50 6.78 6.45
C MET A 310 9.15 8.00 5.59
N ALA A 311 8.27 8.88 6.08
CA ALA A 311 7.90 10.13 5.42
C ALA A 311 9.08 11.09 5.17
N GLY A 312 10.21 10.94 5.88
CA GLY A 312 11.44 11.72 5.66
C GLY A 312 12.64 10.91 5.15
N ILE A 313 12.49 9.61 4.93
CA ILE A 313 13.58 8.68 4.56
C ILE A 313 13.29 7.93 3.24
N ALA A 314 12.03 7.60 2.98
CA ALA A 314 11.55 6.99 1.73
C ALA A 314 10.13 7.50 1.39
N PRO A 315 9.96 8.80 1.12
CA PRO A 315 8.67 9.43 0.84
C PRO A 315 7.99 8.89 -0.43
N ASP A 316 8.77 8.40 -1.40
CA ASP A 316 8.33 7.76 -2.65
C ASP A 316 7.77 6.36 -2.42
N ILE A 317 8.37 5.56 -1.55
CA ILE A 317 7.85 4.24 -1.18
C ILE A 317 6.57 4.41 -0.33
N LEU A 318 6.51 5.48 0.46
CA LEU A 318 5.28 5.86 1.16
C LEU A 318 4.17 6.29 0.18
N GLN A 319 4.52 7.03 -0.88
CA GLN A 319 3.60 7.37 -1.97
C GLN A 319 3.02 6.11 -2.63
N TYR A 320 3.84 5.10 -2.94
CA TYR A 320 3.37 3.84 -3.53
C TYR A 320 2.28 3.17 -2.69
N TYR A 321 2.46 3.10 -1.36
CA TYR A 321 1.44 2.55 -0.47
C TYR A 321 0.18 3.42 -0.39
N PHE A 322 0.31 4.75 -0.33
CA PHE A 322 -0.86 5.62 -0.34
C PHE A 322 -1.61 5.60 -1.69
N ALA A 323 -0.92 5.51 -2.82
CA ALA A 323 -1.52 5.32 -4.15
C ALA A 323 -2.38 4.04 -4.19
N GLY A 324 -1.82 2.90 -3.78
CA GLY A 324 -2.53 1.62 -3.75
C GLY A 324 -3.68 1.54 -2.73
N ALA A 325 -3.64 2.36 -1.67
CA ALA A 325 -4.73 2.49 -0.69
C ALA A 325 -5.82 3.47 -1.16
N TYR A 326 -5.42 4.53 -1.88
CA TYR A 326 -6.34 5.52 -2.42
C TYR A 326 -7.19 4.94 -3.55
N ARG A 327 -6.60 4.11 -4.41
CA ARG A 327 -7.33 3.34 -5.44
C ARG A 327 -8.22 2.25 -4.83
N SER A 328 -7.73 1.47 -3.86
CA SER A 328 -8.55 0.41 -3.26
C SER A 328 -9.72 0.98 -2.47
N GLY A 329 -9.52 2.10 -1.76
CA GLY A 329 -10.48 2.60 -0.78
C GLY A 329 -10.74 1.62 0.37
N HIS A 330 -9.86 0.63 0.59
CA HIS A 330 -10.03 -0.42 1.60
C HIS A 330 -8.94 -0.36 2.69
N ASP A 331 -7.75 0.14 2.38
CA ASP A 331 -6.62 0.13 3.31
C ASP A 331 -6.59 1.39 4.20
N GLY A 332 -6.23 1.21 5.46
CA GLY A 332 -5.93 2.30 6.40
C GLY A 332 -4.62 2.05 7.13
N PHE A 333 -3.90 3.12 7.45
CA PHE A 333 -2.59 3.06 8.10
C PHE A 333 -2.65 3.49 9.56
N VAL A 334 -1.68 3.02 10.35
CA VAL A 334 -1.45 3.37 11.76
C VAL A 334 0.04 3.61 12.00
N LEU A 335 0.41 4.48 12.95
CA LEU A 335 1.80 4.63 13.38
C LEU A 335 2.10 3.72 14.58
N GLN A 336 3.24 3.03 14.57
CA GLN A 336 3.64 2.15 15.69
C GLN A 336 4.48 2.90 16.74
N VAL A 337 4.17 2.65 18.02
CA VAL A 337 4.88 3.20 19.18
C VAL A 337 5.33 2.07 20.10
N ASN A 338 6.64 1.86 20.18
CA ASN A 338 7.25 0.79 20.96
C ASN A 338 7.66 1.23 22.38
N SER A 339 7.29 0.43 23.37
CA SER A 339 7.68 0.55 24.79
C SER A 339 7.43 1.92 25.45
N PRO A 340 6.26 2.59 25.27
CA PRO A 340 6.03 3.91 25.85
C PRO A 340 6.02 3.93 27.38
N SER A 341 5.73 2.82 28.08
CA SER A 341 5.75 2.74 29.55
C SER A 341 7.11 3.00 30.19
N VAL A 342 8.20 2.81 29.43
CA VAL A 342 9.57 3.12 29.85
C VAL A 342 10.16 4.30 29.07
N SER A 343 9.37 4.93 28.20
CA SER A 343 9.73 6.14 27.48
C SER A 343 9.45 7.40 28.32
N LYS A 344 9.87 8.56 27.81
CA LYS A 344 9.41 9.87 28.28
C LYS A 344 8.43 10.38 27.22
N PRO A 345 7.10 10.40 27.42
CA PRO A 345 6.16 10.59 26.31
C PRO A 345 6.34 11.91 25.53
N ARG A 346 6.78 12.99 26.19
CA ARG A 346 7.20 14.24 25.50
C ARG A 346 8.26 14.07 24.42
N THR A 347 9.09 13.04 24.49
CA THR A 347 10.14 12.73 23.48
C THR A 347 9.57 12.05 22.24
N LEU A 348 8.39 11.43 22.33
CA LEU A 348 7.68 10.85 21.20
C LEU A 348 6.80 11.88 20.47
N HIS A 349 6.43 12.98 21.13
CA HIS A 349 5.52 13.98 20.59
C HIS A 349 6.01 14.60 19.27
N ALA A 350 7.25 15.11 19.22
CA ALA A 350 7.78 15.76 18.01
C ALA A 350 7.82 14.84 16.78
N PRO A 351 8.42 13.62 16.82
CA PRO A 351 8.44 12.74 15.64
C PRO A 351 7.05 12.23 15.24
N LEU A 352 6.13 12.00 16.19
CA LEU A 352 4.74 11.61 15.86
C LEU A 352 3.94 12.75 15.23
N VAL A 353 4.14 14.00 15.68
CA VAL A 353 3.51 15.18 15.06
C VAL A 353 4.05 15.39 13.65
N GLN A 354 5.38 15.30 13.44
CA GLN A 354 5.98 15.39 12.12
C GLN A 354 5.46 14.29 11.17
N ALA A 355 5.37 13.05 11.65
CA ALA A 355 4.81 11.96 10.86
C ALA A 355 3.34 12.21 10.50
N ARG A 356 2.51 12.66 11.44
CA ARG A 356 1.10 13.03 11.19
C ARG A 356 0.98 14.20 10.20
N GLU A 357 1.80 15.22 10.31
CA GLU A 357 1.79 16.38 9.39
C GLU A 357 2.18 15.99 7.96
N ALA A 358 3.01 14.96 7.78
CA ALA A 358 3.41 14.46 6.46
C ALA A 358 2.47 13.39 5.86
N THR A 359 1.55 12.81 6.64
CA THR A 359 0.79 11.60 6.25
C THR A 359 -0.71 11.61 6.54
N ASP A 360 -1.17 12.55 7.37
CA ASP A 360 -2.49 12.55 8.01
C ASP A 360 -2.88 11.25 8.74
N ILE A 361 -1.91 10.39 9.10
CA ILE A 361 -2.17 9.21 9.95
C ILE A 361 -2.40 9.70 11.39
N ARG A 362 -3.63 9.52 11.88
CA ARG A 362 -4.09 10.00 13.20
C ARG A 362 -4.17 8.88 14.26
N SER A 363 -3.99 7.63 13.87
CA SER A 363 -4.11 6.44 14.73
C SER A 363 -2.75 5.89 15.16
N LEU A 364 -2.69 5.33 16.37
CA LEU A 364 -1.49 4.66 16.92
C LEU A 364 -1.75 3.19 17.21
N VAL A 365 -0.71 2.35 17.06
CA VAL A 365 -0.62 1.04 17.72
C VAL A 365 0.54 1.04 18.71
N VAL A 366 0.29 0.58 19.94
CA VAL A 366 1.24 0.59 21.05
C VAL A 366 1.66 -0.82 21.41
N ILE A 367 2.94 -1.14 21.23
CA ILE A 367 3.53 -2.44 21.58
C ILE A 367 4.42 -2.27 22.82
N ASP A 368 4.05 -2.91 23.92
CA ASP A 368 4.80 -2.89 25.18
C ASP A 368 4.70 -4.26 25.88
N GLU A 369 5.76 -4.68 26.57
CA GLU A 369 5.78 -5.94 27.36
C GLU A 369 5.53 -5.68 28.86
N SER A 370 5.35 -4.42 29.26
CA SER A 370 5.24 -4.02 30.65
C SER A 370 3.84 -4.29 31.20
N SER A 371 3.71 -4.50 32.51
CA SER A 371 2.40 -4.75 33.12
C SER A 371 1.43 -3.59 32.90
N ASP A 372 0.13 -3.90 32.78
CA ASP A 372 -0.99 -2.96 32.68
C ASP A 372 -0.86 -1.71 33.57
N LYS A 373 -0.38 -1.89 34.81
CA LYS A 373 -0.16 -0.82 35.80
C LYS A 373 0.91 0.20 35.38
N ALA A 374 1.94 -0.24 34.64
CA ALA A 374 2.99 0.61 34.09
C ALA A 374 2.60 1.19 32.72
N LEU A 375 1.84 0.44 31.91
CA LEU A 375 1.46 0.85 30.57
C LEU A 375 0.34 1.90 30.55
N LEU A 376 -0.72 1.72 31.36
CA LEU A 376 -1.90 2.57 31.31
C LEU A 376 -1.58 4.08 31.44
N PRO A 377 -0.76 4.56 32.39
CA PRO A 377 -0.43 5.98 32.49
C PRO A 377 0.27 6.53 31.24
N ALA A 378 1.12 5.74 30.58
CA ALA A 378 1.83 6.16 29.38
C ALA A 378 0.90 6.23 28.15
N VAL A 379 -0.07 5.31 28.04
CA VAL A 379 -1.12 5.37 27.00
C VAL A 379 -2.07 6.54 27.22
N GLU A 380 -2.43 6.84 28.47
CA GLU A 380 -3.20 8.03 28.82
C GLU A 380 -2.41 9.33 28.52
N GLU A 381 -1.11 9.37 28.82
CA GLU A 381 -0.25 10.52 28.49
C GLU A 381 -0.13 10.72 26.98
N LEU A 382 -0.04 9.65 26.18
CA LEU A 382 -0.09 9.72 24.71
C LEU A 382 -1.45 10.25 24.21
N ALA A 383 -2.57 9.75 24.73
CA ALA A 383 -3.90 10.23 24.36
C ALA A 383 -4.06 11.74 24.65
N VAL A 384 -3.60 12.22 25.80
CA VAL A 384 -3.71 13.63 26.20
C VAL A 384 -2.78 14.54 25.38
N HIS A 385 -1.54 14.12 25.12
CA HIS A 385 -0.53 15.00 24.49
C HIS A 385 -0.47 14.93 22.97
N PHE A 386 -0.65 13.75 22.37
CA PHE A 386 -0.63 13.61 20.91
C PHE A 386 -2.03 13.78 20.28
N GLN A 387 -3.08 13.50 21.05
CA GLN A 387 -4.48 13.52 20.61
C GLN A 387 -4.73 12.70 19.33
N PRO A 388 -4.33 11.42 19.29
CA PRO A 388 -4.66 10.53 18.17
C PRO A 388 -6.17 10.28 18.09
N SER A 389 -6.69 9.88 16.93
CA SER A 389 -8.07 9.41 16.78
C SER A 389 -8.31 8.13 17.59
N GLY A 390 -7.36 7.18 17.51
CA GLY A 390 -7.39 5.94 18.28
C GLY A 390 -6.01 5.41 18.66
N ILE A 391 -5.97 4.60 19.72
CA ILE A 391 -4.78 3.89 20.19
C ILE A 391 -5.11 2.40 20.36
N PHE A 392 -4.54 1.55 19.52
CA PHE A 392 -4.64 0.10 19.60
C PHE A 392 -3.56 -0.47 20.54
N VAL A 393 -3.96 -1.20 21.57
CA VAL A 393 -3.07 -1.77 22.59
C VAL A 393 -3.32 -3.29 22.70
N PRO A 394 -2.68 -4.12 21.84
CA PRO A 394 -2.92 -5.56 21.80
C PRO A 394 -2.55 -6.25 23.13
N ASP A 395 -3.21 -7.38 23.41
CA ASP A 395 -2.95 -8.31 24.53
C ASP A 395 -3.13 -7.77 25.96
N HIS A 396 -3.31 -6.46 26.15
CA HIS A 396 -3.62 -5.81 27.43
C HIS A 396 -5.12 -5.80 27.78
N LYS A 397 -5.83 -6.91 27.52
CA LYS A 397 -7.30 -7.03 27.64
C LYS A 397 -7.89 -6.80 29.05
N SER A 398 -7.05 -6.76 30.09
CA SER A 398 -7.45 -6.40 31.46
C SER A 398 -7.56 -4.89 31.68
N LEU A 399 -6.97 -4.07 30.81
CA LEU A 399 -7.22 -2.62 30.79
C LEU A 399 -8.60 -2.32 30.17
N PRO A 400 -9.33 -1.30 30.66
CA PRO A 400 -10.59 -0.88 30.06
C PRO A 400 -10.35 -0.09 28.76
N SER A 401 -11.07 -0.46 27.69
CA SER A 401 -11.19 0.40 26.50
C SER A 401 -12.09 1.60 26.84
N LYS A 402 -11.71 2.81 26.43
CA LYS A 402 -12.34 4.07 26.87
C LYS A 402 -12.00 5.26 25.97
N VAL A 403 -12.78 6.33 26.10
CA VAL A 403 -12.55 7.61 25.42
C VAL A 403 -11.82 8.58 26.36
N ILE A 404 -10.82 9.31 25.86
CA ILE A 404 -10.12 10.40 26.56
C ILE A 404 -9.99 11.59 25.59
N GLY A 405 -10.76 12.66 25.84
CA GLY A 405 -10.89 13.74 24.86
C GLY A 405 -11.53 13.20 23.58
N GLU A 406 -10.88 13.43 22.44
CA GLU A 406 -11.30 12.84 21.15
C GLU A 406 -10.68 11.46 20.87
N SER A 407 -9.71 11.01 21.69
CA SER A 407 -8.99 9.76 21.49
C SER A 407 -9.73 8.55 22.04
N VAL A 408 -9.81 7.46 21.27
CA VAL A 408 -10.35 6.17 21.73
C VAL A 408 -9.21 5.18 22.01
N ILE A 409 -9.13 4.65 23.22
CA ILE A 409 -8.14 3.64 23.63
C ILE A 409 -8.76 2.24 23.54
N PHE A 410 -8.11 1.35 22.80
CA PHE A 410 -8.53 -0.03 22.55
C PHE A 410 -7.60 -1.03 23.20
N THR A 411 -8.19 -1.88 24.03
CA THR A 411 -7.49 -2.92 24.78
C THR A 411 -8.10 -4.31 24.54
N LYS A 412 -9.31 -4.35 23.96
CA LYS A 412 -9.97 -5.55 23.45
C LYS A 412 -9.41 -5.94 22.09
N GLY A 413 -8.18 -6.42 22.07
CA GLY A 413 -7.56 -7.00 20.89
C GLY A 413 -6.45 -7.97 21.26
N PHE A 414 -5.81 -8.57 20.25
CA PHE A 414 -4.78 -9.57 20.47
C PHE A 414 -3.80 -9.72 19.31
N SER A 415 -2.57 -10.16 19.61
CA SER A 415 -1.61 -10.55 18.59
C SER A 415 -1.93 -11.93 18.02
N GLY A 416 -1.87 -12.08 16.71
CA GLY A 416 -2.09 -13.35 16.00
C GLY A 416 -1.07 -13.55 14.89
N SER A 417 -0.37 -14.68 14.93
CA SER A 417 0.67 -15.06 13.95
C SER A 417 0.34 -16.33 13.15
N ASN A 418 -0.90 -16.82 13.27
CA ASN A 418 -1.39 -17.99 12.54
C ASN A 418 -2.90 -17.82 12.23
N ALA A 419 -3.29 -18.09 10.99
CA ALA A 419 -4.66 -17.89 10.49
C ALA A 419 -5.70 -18.74 11.24
N ASP A 420 -5.42 -20.03 11.47
CA ASP A 420 -6.32 -20.95 12.18
C ASP A 420 -6.54 -20.52 13.64
N GLU A 421 -5.51 -20.05 14.33
CA GLU A 421 -5.63 -19.54 15.70
C GLU A 421 -6.47 -18.25 15.74
N ILE A 422 -6.26 -17.32 14.79
CA ILE A 422 -7.06 -16.11 14.64
C ILE A 422 -8.54 -16.47 14.42
N LEU A 423 -8.84 -17.32 13.42
CA LEU A 423 -10.19 -17.78 13.12
C LEU A 423 -10.84 -18.45 14.33
N LYS A 424 -10.14 -19.40 14.97
CA LYS A 424 -10.63 -20.10 16.15
C LYS A 424 -10.96 -19.15 17.31
N ARG A 425 -10.14 -18.11 17.52
CA ARG A 425 -10.33 -17.14 18.59
C ARG A 425 -11.45 -16.14 18.31
N LEU A 426 -11.63 -15.72 17.05
CA LEU A 426 -12.75 -14.89 16.62
C LEU A 426 -14.08 -15.67 16.67
N SER A 427 -14.12 -16.88 16.09
CA SER A 427 -15.31 -17.75 16.06
C SER A 427 -15.79 -18.21 17.45
N ALA A 428 -14.94 -18.11 18.48
CA ALA A 428 -15.32 -18.36 19.87
C ALA A 428 -16.05 -17.18 20.55
N LEU A 429 -16.16 -16.02 19.91
CA LEU A 429 -16.86 -14.86 20.46
C LEU A 429 -18.38 -15.00 20.29
N PRO A 430 -19.17 -14.80 21.36
CA PRO A 430 -20.62 -14.83 21.26
C PRO A 430 -21.13 -13.62 20.45
N ALA A 431 -22.18 -13.85 19.67
CA ALA A 431 -22.89 -12.78 18.96
C ALA A 431 -23.29 -11.66 19.94
N THR A 432 -22.85 -10.44 19.65
CA THR A 432 -23.10 -9.24 20.47
C THR A 432 -23.40 -8.06 19.55
N LYS A 433 -24.25 -7.13 20.02
CA LYS A 433 -24.60 -5.91 19.27
C LYS A 433 -23.56 -4.83 19.54
N GLY A 434 -22.93 -4.29 18.50
CA GLY A 434 -21.83 -3.32 18.63
C GLY A 434 -20.58 -3.95 19.25
N GLY A 435 -20.30 -5.22 18.92
CA GLY A 435 -19.06 -5.87 19.33
C GLY A 435 -17.86 -5.20 18.65
N LEU A 436 -16.76 -5.06 19.38
CA LEU A 436 -15.52 -4.45 18.90
C LEU A 436 -14.35 -5.34 19.29
N ILE A 437 -13.59 -5.80 18.29
CA ILE A 437 -12.31 -6.49 18.50
C ILE A 437 -11.32 -6.14 17.39
N PHE A 438 -10.04 -6.03 17.72
CA PHE A 438 -8.98 -5.91 16.73
C PHE A 438 -7.95 -7.03 16.87
N VAL A 439 -7.26 -7.33 15.76
CA VAL A 439 -6.20 -8.34 15.68
C VAL A 439 -4.94 -7.65 15.19
N TRP A 440 -3.87 -7.73 15.97
CA TRP A 440 -2.52 -7.35 15.56
C TRP A 440 -1.89 -8.54 14.83
N VAL A 441 -1.81 -8.45 13.51
CA VAL A 441 -1.45 -9.56 12.62
C VAL A 441 0.06 -9.57 12.40
N ASP A 442 0.72 -10.69 12.68
CA ASP A 442 2.14 -10.85 12.36
C ASP A 442 2.32 -11.04 10.84
N SER A 443 2.71 -9.97 10.16
CA SER A 443 2.91 -9.90 8.71
C SER A 443 4.02 -10.81 8.16
N LYS A 444 4.84 -11.38 9.04
CA LYS A 444 5.91 -12.33 8.66
C LYS A 444 5.37 -13.72 8.38
N SER A 445 4.28 -14.11 9.06
CA SER A 445 3.71 -15.46 8.98
C SER A 445 2.26 -15.50 8.50
N VAL A 446 1.57 -14.36 8.43
CA VAL A 446 0.19 -14.22 7.92
C VAL A 446 0.18 -13.20 6.78
N SER A 447 -0.66 -13.44 5.77
CA SER A 447 -0.82 -12.62 4.57
C SER A 447 -2.26 -12.13 4.37
N PRO A 448 -2.52 -11.14 3.49
CA PRO A 448 -3.88 -10.77 3.08
C PRO A 448 -4.74 -11.96 2.63
N ALA A 449 -4.19 -12.91 1.86
CA ALA A 449 -4.92 -14.12 1.45
C ALA A 449 -5.34 -15.02 2.65
N ASP A 450 -4.50 -15.10 3.68
CA ASP A 450 -4.85 -15.80 4.93
C ASP A 450 -5.98 -15.08 5.67
N ILE A 451 -5.91 -13.75 5.79
CA ILE A 451 -6.96 -12.95 6.44
C ILE A 451 -8.27 -12.99 5.64
N PHE A 452 -8.20 -13.02 4.31
CA PHE A 452 -9.36 -13.23 3.44
C PHE A 452 -10.03 -14.59 3.69
N SER A 453 -9.23 -15.64 3.85
CA SER A 453 -9.71 -16.97 4.22
C SER A 453 -10.34 -17.00 5.62
N VAL A 454 -9.74 -16.32 6.60
CA VAL A 454 -10.31 -16.14 7.95
C VAL A 454 -11.66 -15.43 7.86
N ALA A 455 -11.72 -14.26 7.21
CA ALA A 455 -12.93 -13.44 7.12
C ALA A 455 -14.08 -14.16 6.42
N SER A 456 -13.79 -14.89 5.33
CA SER A 456 -14.77 -15.69 4.58
C SER A 456 -15.37 -16.85 5.39
N LEU A 457 -14.69 -17.29 6.46
CA LEU A 457 -15.15 -18.35 7.37
C LEU A 457 -15.79 -17.79 8.66
N LEU A 458 -15.80 -16.47 8.86
CA LEU A 458 -16.49 -15.87 10.01
C LEU A 458 -18.02 -15.89 9.82
N PRO A 459 -18.80 -16.11 10.89
CA PRO A 459 -20.26 -15.96 10.86
C PRO A 459 -20.71 -14.58 10.36
N SER A 460 -21.86 -14.52 9.67
CA SER A 460 -22.39 -13.29 9.04
C SER A 460 -22.74 -12.13 9.99
N TYR A 461 -22.66 -12.33 11.32
CA TYR A 461 -22.75 -11.27 12.32
C TYR A 461 -21.41 -10.56 12.58
N PHE A 462 -20.31 -11.03 11.99
CA PHE A 462 -19.07 -10.26 11.91
C PHE A 462 -19.10 -9.28 10.73
N GLU A 463 -18.27 -8.26 10.81
CA GLU A 463 -18.01 -7.28 9.75
C GLU A 463 -16.55 -6.84 9.84
N VAL A 464 -15.82 -6.90 8.73
CA VAL A 464 -14.41 -6.48 8.67
C VAL A 464 -14.35 -5.00 8.32
N VAL A 465 -13.59 -4.24 9.10
CA VAL A 465 -13.49 -2.77 8.99
C VAL A 465 -12.06 -2.28 9.12
N ALA A 466 -11.74 -1.18 8.43
CA ALA A 466 -10.45 -0.51 8.48
C ALA A 466 -10.22 0.19 9.84
N PRO A 467 -8.96 0.58 10.18
CA PRO A 467 -8.66 1.21 11.46
C PRO A 467 -9.50 2.46 11.80
N ASP A 468 -9.69 3.39 10.86
CA ASP A 468 -10.46 4.62 11.13
C ASP A 468 -11.98 4.36 11.23
N GLU A 469 -12.52 3.43 10.44
CA GLU A 469 -13.92 2.95 10.54
C GLU A 469 -14.18 2.35 11.94
N PHE A 470 -13.26 1.50 12.40
CA PHE A 470 -13.30 0.88 13.72
C PHE A 470 -13.24 1.91 14.85
N ILE A 471 -12.40 2.95 14.70
CA ILE A 471 -12.32 4.08 15.64
C ILE A 471 -13.64 4.86 15.69
N PHE A 472 -14.22 5.15 14.52
CA PHE A 472 -15.49 5.86 14.39
C PHE A 472 -16.63 5.11 15.09
N LEU A 473 -16.85 3.85 14.74
CA LEU A 473 -17.86 2.97 15.35
C LEU A 473 -17.67 2.86 16.87
N ALA A 474 -16.43 2.74 17.32
CA ALA A 474 -16.12 2.64 18.73
C ALA A 474 -16.40 3.90 19.54
N LYS A 475 -16.24 5.09 18.95
CA LYS A 475 -16.60 6.35 19.61
C LYS A 475 -18.10 6.37 19.94
N GLN A 476 -18.95 5.87 19.03
CA GLN A 476 -20.39 5.73 19.24
C GLN A 476 -20.70 4.70 20.35
N VAL A 477 -20.15 3.48 20.23
CA VAL A 477 -20.37 2.37 21.18
C VAL A 477 -19.90 2.71 22.60
N LEU A 478 -18.71 3.30 22.75
CA LEU A 478 -18.13 3.60 24.07
C LEU A 478 -18.68 4.87 24.71
N SER A 479 -19.25 5.81 23.93
CA SER A 479 -19.97 6.97 24.46
C SER A 479 -21.46 6.71 24.70
N GLY A 480 -21.97 5.53 24.32
CA GLY A 480 -23.33 5.08 24.62
C GLY A 480 -24.40 5.80 23.79
N GLU A 481 -24.12 6.10 22.52
CA GLU A 481 -25.07 6.78 21.65
C GLU A 481 -26.34 5.95 21.38
N ALA A 482 -27.47 6.66 21.33
CA ALA A 482 -28.79 6.08 21.03
C ALA A 482 -29.04 6.07 19.51
N PHE A 483 -30.00 5.26 19.08
CA PHE A 483 -30.44 5.21 17.67
C PHE A 483 -30.88 6.56 17.14
N GLU A 484 -30.61 6.82 15.86
CA GLU A 484 -30.86 8.12 15.27
C GLU A 484 -32.35 8.47 15.20
N VAL A 485 -32.68 9.71 15.55
CA VAL A 485 -34.01 10.31 15.44
C VAL A 485 -33.90 11.58 14.59
N PRO A 486 -34.64 11.71 13.47
CA PRO A 486 -34.58 12.88 12.61
C PRO A 486 -35.00 14.18 13.33
N SER A 487 -34.23 15.26 13.12
CA SER A 487 -34.55 16.62 13.54
C SER A 487 -34.85 17.54 12.35
N GLN A 488 -35.34 18.75 12.64
CA GLN A 488 -35.63 19.81 11.67
C GLN A 488 -34.64 20.99 11.76
N THR A 489 -33.50 20.83 12.46
CA THR A 489 -32.47 21.88 12.48
C THR A 489 -31.94 22.11 11.07
N LYS A 490 -32.06 23.35 10.59
CA LYS A 490 -31.59 23.73 9.26
C LYS A 490 -30.06 23.78 9.23
N VAL A 491 -29.44 22.81 8.55
CA VAL A 491 -27.99 22.77 8.27
C VAL A 491 -27.74 23.37 6.89
N ASN A 492 -27.00 24.48 6.83
CA ASN A 492 -26.65 25.12 5.56
C ASN A 492 -25.18 24.85 5.20
N LEU A 493 -24.96 23.93 4.27
CA LEU A 493 -23.62 23.56 3.77
C LEU A 493 -23.19 24.49 2.63
N ILE A 494 -21.92 24.88 2.63
CA ILE A 494 -21.28 25.75 1.64
C ILE A 494 -19.94 25.13 1.26
N ALA A 495 -19.77 24.80 -0.01
CA ALA A 495 -18.52 24.36 -0.64
C ALA A 495 -18.28 25.17 -1.93
N PRO A 496 -17.08 25.15 -2.52
CA PRO A 496 -16.86 25.61 -3.88
C PRO A 496 -17.75 24.86 -4.88
N ALA A 497 -18.05 25.48 -6.03
CA ALA A 497 -18.73 24.78 -7.12
C ALA A 497 -17.77 23.85 -7.90
N SER A 498 -16.49 24.21 -7.97
CA SER A 498 -15.43 23.44 -8.62
C SER A 498 -14.07 23.66 -7.98
N VAL A 499 -13.17 22.68 -8.11
CA VAL A 499 -11.76 22.72 -7.65
C VAL A 499 -10.84 21.97 -8.62
N GLY A 500 -9.53 22.18 -8.50
CA GLY A 500 -8.51 21.30 -9.06
C GLY A 500 -8.37 20.00 -8.25
N PRO A 501 -7.92 18.89 -8.87
CA PRO A 501 -7.78 17.59 -8.21
C PRO A 501 -6.71 17.56 -7.10
N ASP A 502 -5.66 18.38 -7.22
CA ASP A 502 -4.59 18.58 -6.23
C ASP A 502 -4.89 19.70 -5.21
N GLU A 503 -6.01 20.44 -5.37
CA GLU A 503 -6.34 21.57 -4.50
C GLU A 503 -7.02 21.13 -3.19
N SER A 504 -6.47 21.55 -2.05
CA SER A 504 -7.22 21.53 -0.78
C SER A 504 -8.12 22.76 -0.65
N PHE A 505 -9.37 22.57 -0.25
CA PHE A 505 -10.39 23.60 -0.09
C PHE A 505 -11.08 23.53 1.27
N ILE A 506 -11.91 24.53 1.60
CA ILE A 506 -12.65 24.59 2.87
C ILE A 506 -14.14 24.43 2.61
N VAL A 507 -14.74 23.44 3.27
CA VAL A 507 -16.19 23.26 3.35
C VAL A 507 -16.70 23.83 4.67
N ARG A 508 -17.82 24.55 4.66
CA ARG A 508 -18.41 25.22 5.83
C ARG A 508 -19.87 24.83 6.02
N ALA A 509 -20.27 24.56 7.26
CA ALA A 509 -21.67 24.37 7.64
C ALA A 509 -22.07 25.46 8.65
N ALA A 510 -23.16 26.18 8.37
CA ALA A 510 -23.80 27.07 9.34
C ALA A 510 -24.97 26.33 10.02
N ILE A 511 -24.90 26.21 11.34
CA ILE A 511 -25.84 25.42 12.16
C ILE A 511 -26.42 26.31 13.27
N PRO A 512 -27.40 27.17 12.97
CA PRO A 512 -27.93 28.14 13.92
C PRO A 512 -28.75 27.48 15.03
N GLY A 513 -28.42 27.78 16.29
CA GLY A 513 -29.27 27.50 17.46
C GLY A 513 -29.18 26.10 18.08
N ALA A 514 -28.50 25.13 17.45
CA ALA A 514 -28.40 23.76 17.94
C ALA A 514 -27.26 23.55 18.97
N LYS A 515 -27.47 22.61 19.90
CA LYS A 515 -26.39 22.06 20.75
C LYS A 515 -25.65 20.96 20.01
N VAL A 516 -24.89 21.32 18.99
CA VAL A 516 -24.11 20.37 18.19
C VAL A 516 -23.11 19.62 19.09
N LYS A 517 -23.31 18.31 19.22
CA LYS A 517 -22.36 17.35 19.82
C LYS A 517 -21.27 17.00 18.81
N GLU A 518 -21.67 16.76 17.56
CA GLU A 518 -20.79 16.38 16.45
C GLU A 518 -21.33 16.96 15.14
N ALA A 519 -20.42 17.39 14.25
CA ALA A 519 -20.74 17.71 12.87
C ALA A 519 -19.74 16.98 11.97
N LEU A 520 -20.25 16.27 10.96
CA LEU A 520 -19.49 15.51 10.00
C LEU A 520 -19.81 16.02 8.59
N LEU A 521 -18.80 16.09 7.73
CA LEU A 521 -18.98 16.17 6.29
C LEU A 521 -18.92 14.75 5.74
N ILE A 522 -19.98 14.31 5.07
CA ILE A 522 -20.02 13.08 4.29
C ILE A 522 -19.91 13.44 2.81
N TYR A 523 -19.12 12.68 2.06
CA TYR A 523 -18.86 12.94 0.65
C TYR A 523 -18.60 11.66 -0.14
N GLN A 524 -18.99 11.63 -1.41
CA GLN A 524 -18.85 10.48 -2.31
C GLN A 524 -18.91 10.93 -3.78
N GLN A 525 -18.44 10.10 -4.71
CA GLN A 525 -18.89 10.14 -6.11
C GLN A 525 -20.24 9.39 -6.25
N GLU A 526 -20.97 9.57 -7.36
CA GLU A 526 -22.37 9.12 -7.49
C GLU A 526 -22.57 7.59 -7.33
N SER A 527 -21.55 6.78 -7.65
CA SER A 527 -21.49 5.33 -7.41
C SER A 527 -20.32 4.91 -6.51
N GLY A 528 -19.74 5.86 -5.76
CA GLY A 528 -18.54 5.66 -4.95
C GLY A 528 -18.81 5.26 -3.50
N ILE A 529 -17.72 5.02 -2.76
CA ILE A 529 -17.77 4.77 -1.31
C ILE A 529 -18.10 6.07 -0.57
N GLN A 530 -18.93 5.99 0.48
CA GLN A 530 -19.16 7.12 1.39
C GLN A 530 -17.96 7.37 2.29
N LEU A 531 -17.48 8.61 2.26
CA LEU A 531 -16.32 9.08 3.01
C LEU A 531 -16.74 10.16 4.00
N VAL A 532 -15.99 10.33 5.09
CA VAL A 532 -16.38 11.17 6.23
C VAL A 532 -15.22 11.96 6.82
N GLU A 533 -15.44 13.24 7.09
CA GLU A 533 -14.50 14.11 7.80
C GLU A 533 -15.17 14.89 8.94
N PRO A 534 -14.59 14.94 10.15
CA PRO A 534 -15.14 15.72 11.26
C PRO A 534 -14.98 17.22 11.03
N MET A 535 -16.06 17.98 11.18
CA MET A 535 -16.06 19.43 11.04
C MET A 535 -15.75 20.12 12.38
N GLY A 536 -14.73 20.97 12.41
CA GLY A 536 -14.35 21.75 13.59
C GLY A 536 -15.16 23.05 13.71
N ARG A 537 -15.61 23.38 14.94
CA ARG A 537 -16.35 24.62 15.22
C ARG A 537 -15.48 25.86 15.04
N ARG A 538 -15.96 26.84 14.26
CA ARG A 538 -15.36 28.16 14.04
C ARG A 538 -16.09 29.21 14.88
N GLY A 539 -15.61 29.45 16.09
CA GLY A 539 -16.11 30.54 16.95
C GLY A 539 -17.47 30.27 17.62
N PRO A 540 -18.09 31.31 18.20
CA PRO A 540 -19.30 31.15 19.01
C PRO A 540 -20.57 30.90 18.19
N ASP A 541 -20.65 31.39 16.95
CA ASP A 541 -21.90 31.60 16.21
C ASP A 541 -22.51 30.35 15.53
N GLY A 542 -21.95 29.16 15.79
CA GLY A 542 -22.46 27.90 15.21
C GLY A 542 -21.98 27.63 13.78
N GLU A 543 -20.92 28.29 13.33
CA GLU A 543 -20.19 27.86 12.13
C GLU A 543 -19.29 26.66 12.43
N TYR A 544 -19.23 25.73 11.48
CA TYR A 544 -18.37 24.55 11.47
C TYR A 544 -17.64 24.49 10.13
N SER A 545 -16.43 23.96 10.10
CA SER A 545 -15.65 23.85 8.86
C SER A 545 -14.70 22.66 8.88
N VAL A 546 -14.38 22.14 7.71
CA VAL A 546 -13.28 21.20 7.50
C VAL A 546 -12.47 21.59 6.27
N HIS A 547 -11.18 21.24 6.28
CA HIS A 547 -10.33 21.28 5.09
C HIS A 547 -10.46 19.92 4.40
N LEU A 548 -10.78 19.92 3.11
CA LEU A 548 -10.97 18.72 2.30
C LEU A 548 -10.07 18.80 1.06
N GLY A 549 -9.67 17.64 0.53
CA GLY A 549 -8.81 17.52 -0.65
C GLY A 549 -7.31 17.38 -0.29
N PRO A 550 -6.48 16.86 -1.20
CA PRO A 550 -6.76 16.65 -2.64
C PRO A 550 -7.80 15.56 -2.94
N LEU A 551 -8.56 15.75 -4.02
CA LEU A 551 -9.54 14.80 -4.55
C LEU A 551 -9.10 14.42 -5.96
N LEU A 552 -8.30 13.36 -6.06
CA LEU A 552 -7.60 12.99 -7.29
C LEU A 552 -8.52 12.43 -8.37
N HIS A 553 -9.60 11.73 -7.98
CA HIS A 553 -10.63 11.28 -8.92
C HIS A 553 -11.48 12.47 -9.40
N SER A 554 -11.39 12.74 -10.71
CA SER A 554 -12.12 13.78 -11.42
C SER A 554 -13.64 13.61 -11.40
N GLY A 555 -14.38 14.63 -11.85
CA GLY A 555 -15.83 14.57 -12.03
C GLY A 555 -16.64 15.01 -10.81
N GLU A 556 -17.89 14.54 -10.71
CA GLU A 556 -18.82 15.06 -9.71
C GLU A 556 -18.72 14.35 -8.35
N TRP A 557 -18.60 15.16 -7.31
CA TRP A 557 -18.63 14.78 -5.91
C TRP A 557 -19.89 15.34 -5.24
N LEU A 558 -20.58 14.50 -4.49
CA LEU A 558 -21.76 14.83 -3.69
C LEU A 558 -21.33 15.03 -2.23
N LEU A 559 -21.59 16.21 -1.67
CA LEU A 559 -21.22 16.60 -0.30
C LEU A 559 -22.47 16.85 0.54
N GLN A 560 -22.51 16.34 1.77
CA GLN A 560 -23.63 16.54 2.71
C GLN A 560 -23.12 16.63 4.15
N ALA A 561 -23.67 17.52 4.97
CA ALA A 561 -23.32 17.63 6.39
C ALA A 561 -24.32 16.87 7.25
N ARG A 562 -23.81 15.99 8.12
CA ARG A 562 -24.56 15.30 9.18
C ARG A 562 -24.24 15.95 10.53
N VAL A 563 -25.26 16.28 11.31
CA VAL A 563 -25.12 16.99 12.58
C VAL A 563 -25.85 16.24 13.68
N SER A 564 -25.13 15.84 14.74
CA SER A 564 -25.69 15.21 15.94
C SER A 564 -25.87 16.24 17.05
N GLU A 565 -27.07 16.30 17.62
CA GLU A 565 -27.48 17.28 18.65
C GLU A 565 -27.53 16.68 20.07
N GLY A 566 -27.21 15.39 20.20
CA GLY A 566 -27.33 14.60 21.43
C GLY A 566 -28.59 13.71 21.47
N GLU A 567 -28.62 12.74 22.38
CA GLU A 567 -29.74 11.76 22.54
C GLU A 567 -30.14 11.01 21.26
N GLY A 568 -29.23 10.88 20.28
CA GLY A 568 -29.51 10.29 18.97
C GLY A 568 -30.15 11.25 17.97
N VAL A 569 -30.38 12.51 18.30
CA VAL A 569 -31.02 13.47 17.40
C VAL A 569 -30.05 13.90 16.30
N VAL A 570 -30.42 13.68 15.02
CA VAL A 570 -29.58 13.97 13.85
C VAL A 570 -30.31 14.83 12.81
N SER A 571 -29.58 15.81 12.26
CA SER A 571 -30.01 16.73 11.21
C SER A 571 -29.05 16.66 10.02
N TRP A 572 -29.58 16.81 8.81
CA TRP A 572 -28.82 16.73 7.56
C TRP A 572 -28.96 18.02 6.74
N SER A 573 -27.93 18.37 5.96
CA SER A 573 -28.03 19.42 4.95
C SER A 573 -28.67 18.91 3.66
N GLU A 574 -29.05 19.83 2.78
CA GLU A 574 -29.16 19.52 1.35
C GLU A 574 -27.82 19.02 0.79
N VAL A 575 -27.87 18.25 -0.30
CA VAL A 575 -26.65 17.79 -1.01
C VAL A 575 -26.09 18.93 -1.86
N VAL A 576 -24.81 19.22 -1.67
CA VAL A 576 -24.03 20.17 -2.49
C VAL A 576 -23.23 19.37 -3.51
N ARG A 577 -23.31 19.75 -4.80
CA ARG A 577 -22.52 19.16 -5.88
C ARG A 577 -21.23 19.97 -6.07
N LEU A 578 -20.11 19.27 -6.11
CA LEU A 578 -18.76 19.79 -6.36
C LEU A 578 -18.20 19.14 -7.63
N GLN A 579 -17.61 19.92 -8.52
CA GLN A 579 -16.97 19.40 -9.74
C GLN A 579 -15.44 19.45 -9.62
N VAL A 580 -14.78 18.30 -9.70
CA VAL A 580 -13.32 18.19 -9.74
C VAL A 580 -12.87 18.19 -11.21
N SER A 581 -11.93 19.08 -11.52
CA SER A 581 -11.52 19.37 -12.90
C SER A 581 -10.72 18.21 -13.53
N PRO A 582 -11.15 17.65 -14.68
CA PRO A 582 -10.42 16.60 -15.38
C PRO A 582 -9.35 17.22 -16.31
N GLU A 583 -8.23 17.68 -15.75
CA GLU A 583 -7.03 17.91 -16.57
C GLU A 583 -6.39 16.54 -16.91
N ASP A 584 -7.05 15.85 -17.83
CA ASP A 584 -6.83 14.48 -18.30
C ASP A 584 -6.16 14.56 -19.70
N PRO A 585 -4.84 14.28 -19.81
CA PRO A 585 -4.09 14.56 -21.04
C PRO A 585 -4.31 13.58 -22.20
N ASP A 586 -4.69 12.33 -21.89
CA ASP A 586 -4.79 11.21 -22.84
C ASP A 586 -6.17 10.53 -22.87
N GLU A 587 -7.15 11.07 -22.13
CA GLU A 587 -8.57 10.71 -22.10
C GLU A 587 -8.86 9.33 -21.47
N ASP A 588 -8.07 8.94 -20.47
CA ASP A 588 -8.15 7.64 -19.79
C ASP A 588 -9.10 7.63 -18.55
N GLY A 589 -9.39 8.82 -17.99
CA GLY A 589 -10.22 9.02 -16.79
C GLY A 589 -9.46 9.53 -15.55
N LEU A 590 -8.14 9.58 -15.59
CA LEU A 590 -7.30 10.19 -14.56
C LEU A 590 -7.02 11.66 -14.87
N SER A 591 -6.75 12.44 -13.83
CA SER A 591 -6.15 13.76 -14.01
C SER A 591 -4.63 13.66 -13.91
N ALA A 592 -3.91 14.58 -14.54
CA ALA A 592 -2.45 14.68 -14.43
C ALA A 592 -1.94 14.83 -12.97
N ALA A 593 -2.80 15.20 -12.01
CA ALA A 593 -2.50 15.13 -10.58
C ALA A 593 -2.64 13.71 -10.01
N ALA A 594 -3.71 13.01 -10.38
CA ALA A 594 -3.93 11.60 -10.04
C ALA A 594 -2.82 10.71 -10.62
N GLU A 595 -2.44 10.91 -11.89
CA GLU A 595 -1.41 10.12 -12.54
C GLU A 595 -0.05 10.27 -11.86
N ARG A 596 0.39 11.49 -11.55
CA ARG A 596 1.63 11.73 -10.78
C ARG A 596 1.59 11.12 -9.39
N PHE A 597 0.41 11.06 -8.76
CA PHE A 597 0.22 10.45 -7.45
C PHE A 597 0.27 8.91 -7.54
N PHE A 598 -0.38 8.36 -8.56
CA PHE A 598 -0.47 6.94 -8.83
C PHE A 598 0.76 6.36 -9.54
N GLY A 599 1.64 7.21 -10.09
CA GLY A 599 2.82 6.84 -10.85
C GLY A 599 2.51 6.27 -12.25
N THR A 600 1.44 6.70 -12.89
CA THR A 600 1.09 6.36 -14.29
C THR A 600 1.65 7.40 -15.28
N ASP A 601 1.68 7.09 -16.58
CA ASP A 601 2.29 7.92 -17.62
C ASP A 601 1.28 8.87 -18.29
N LEU A 602 1.50 10.18 -18.08
CA LEU A 602 0.81 11.39 -18.61
C LEU A 602 0.58 11.45 -20.13
N ALA A 603 0.96 10.42 -20.87
CA ALA A 603 0.86 10.32 -22.32
C ALA A 603 0.47 8.90 -22.81
N SER A 604 0.14 7.98 -21.91
CA SER A 604 -0.23 6.59 -22.21
C SER A 604 -1.40 6.15 -21.35
N ALA A 605 -2.60 6.25 -21.93
CA ALA A 605 -3.89 5.92 -21.29
C ALA A 605 -4.01 4.47 -20.78
N ASP A 606 -3.01 3.63 -21.05
CA ASP A 606 -2.77 2.28 -20.55
C ASP A 606 -1.24 2.21 -20.29
N THR A 607 -0.82 2.36 -19.03
CA THR A 607 0.59 2.50 -18.66
C THR A 607 1.36 1.17 -18.78
N ASP A 608 0.74 0.05 -18.45
CA ASP A 608 1.41 -1.26 -18.46
C ASP A 608 1.14 -2.13 -19.71
N ASN A 609 0.23 -1.67 -20.57
CA ASN A 609 -0.14 -2.24 -21.87
C ASN A 609 -0.88 -3.59 -21.77
N ASP A 610 -1.67 -3.82 -20.70
CA ASP A 610 -2.54 -4.99 -20.58
C ASP A 610 -3.89 -4.86 -21.32
N GLY A 611 -4.24 -3.65 -21.73
CA GLY A 611 -5.50 -3.32 -22.40
C GLY A 611 -6.59 -2.74 -21.51
N LEU A 612 -6.34 -2.45 -20.23
CA LEU A 612 -7.21 -1.63 -19.37
C LEU A 612 -6.71 -0.18 -19.34
N LEU A 613 -7.63 0.78 -19.18
CA LEU A 613 -7.25 2.19 -19.02
C LEU A 613 -6.88 2.47 -17.56
N ASP A 614 -5.89 3.31 -17.28
CA ASP A 614 -5.36 3.48 -15.92
C ASP A 614 -6.37 4.08 -14.91
N GLY A 615 -7.36 4.82 -15.40
CA GLY A 615 -8.50 5.34 -14.67
C GLY A 615 -9.61 4.32 -14.40
N SER A 616 -9.54 3.14 -15.04
CA SER A 616 -10.48 2.02 -14.89
C SER A 616 -9.83 0.74 -14.36
N ASP A 617 -8.50 0.63 -14.35
CA ASP A 617 -7.78 -0.53 -13.85
C ASP A 617 -7.50 -0.43 -12.33
N PRO A 618 -7.78 -1.47 -11.53
CA PRO A 618 -7.24 -1.59 -10.18
C PRO A 618 -5.71 -1.69 -10.09
N HIS A 619 -4.99 -2.09 -11.15
CA HIS A 619 -3.58 -2.47 -11.13
C HIS A 619 -2.63 -1.89 -12.23
N PRO A 620 -2.77 -0.64 -12.73
CA PRO A 620 -2.20 -0.16 -14.01
C PRO A 620 -0.68 0.08 -14.06
N LEU A 621 0.06 -0.52 -13.15
CA LEU A 621 1.51 -0.60 -13.16
C LEU A 621 2.00 -2.06 -13.24
N THR A 622 1.07 -3.01 -13.41
CA THR A 622 1.24 -4.45 -13.21
C THR A 622 0.33 -5.24 -14.16
N LEU A 623 0.80 -5.41 -15.40
CA LEU A 623 0.17 -6.13 -16.51
C LEU A 623 -0.78 -7.27 -16.06
N ASN A 624 -2.11 -7.06 -16.10
CA ASN A 624 -3.08 -8.11 -15.85
C ASN A 624 -3.09 -9.08 -17.04
N SER A 625 -2.35 -10.19 -16.91
CA SER A 625 -2.26 -11.24 -17.93
C SER A 625 -3.55 -12.04 -18.18
N SER A 626 -4.73 -11.53 -17.81
CA SER A 626 -6.06 -12.14 -18.04
C SER A 626 -7.23 -11.16 -17.85
N PRO A 627 -7.58 -10.31 -18.85
CA PRO A 627 -8.87 -9.65 -18.92
C PRO A 627 -9.98 -10.64 -19.34
N ALA A 628 -10.31 -11.57 -18.44
CA ALA A 628 -11.38 -12.55 -18.61
C ALA A 628 -12.70 -12.00 -18.06
N VAL A 629 -13.46 -11.31 -18.92
CA VAL A 629 -14.67 -10.57 -18.53
C VAL A 629 -15.81 -11.46 -18.01
N TYR A 630 -15.79 -12.78 -18.28
CA TYR A 630 -16.76 -13.71 -17.69
C TYR A 630 -16.26 -15.16 -17.62
N PHE A 631 -16.40 -15.80 -16.44
CA PHE A 631 -16.28 -17.25 -16.25
C PHE A 631 -17.42 -17.79 -15.37
N GLY A 632 -18.52 -18.19 -15.99
CA GLY A 632 -19.60 -18.92 -15.31
C GLY A 632 -19.52 -20.44 -15.49
N PRO A 633 -19.52 -21.27 -14.42
CA PRO A 633 -20.08 -22.61 -14.52
C PRO A 633 -21.60 -22.50 -14.75
N LEU A 634 -22.14 -23.32 -15.66
CA LEU A 634 -23.53 -23.18 -16.10
C LEU A 634 -24.45 -24.00 -15.20
N ALA A 635 -24.52 -23.60 -13.92
CA ALA A 635 -25.26 -24.26 -12.86
C ALA A 635 -26.22 -23.27 -12.16
N PRO A 636 -27.37 -23.74 -11.63
CA PRO A 636 -28.33 -22.89 -10.93
C PRO A 636 -27.71 -22.16 -9.73
N VAL A 637 -28.19 -20.94 -9.50
CA VAL A 637 -27.60 -19.85 -8.69
C VAL A 637 -26.54 -19.05 -9.44
N ASP A 638 -25.56 -19.68 -10.08
CA ASP A 638 -24.39 -18.97 -10.64
C ASP A 638 -24.66 -18.33 -12.03
N ASP A 639 -25.38 -19.01 -12.93
CA ASP A 639 -25.68 -18.50 -14.28
C ASP A 639 -27.03 -17.77 -14.39
N ALA A 640 -27.84 -17.83 -13.33
CA ALA A 640 -29.18 -17.25 -13.24
C ALA A 640 -29.25 -15.71 -13.43
N PRO A 641 -28.25 -14.89 -13.04
CA PRO A 641 -28.28 -13.45 -13.32
C PRO A 641 -28.16 -13.11 -14.81
N PHE A 642 -27.64 -14.04 -15.62
CA PHE A 642 -27.31 -13.83 -17.04
C PHE A 642 -28.26 -14.60 -17.97
N LEU A 643 -28.85 -15.70 -17.52
CA LEU A 643 -29.82 -16.48 -18.29
C LEU A 643 -31.20 -15.79 -18.31
N VAL A 644 -31.56 -15.19 -19.45
CA VAL A 644 -32.81 -14.43 -19.62
C VAL A 644 -33.96 -15.29 -20.15
N GLU A 645 -33.65 -16.32 -20.95
CA GLU A 645 -34.65 -17.23 -21.50
C GLU A 645 -34.09 -18.65 -21.58
N ASP A 646 -34.89 -19.63 -21.16
CA ASP A 646 -34.56 -21.06 -21.22
C ASP A 646 -35.74 -21.83 -21.85
N SER A 647 -35.61 -22.16 -23.13
CA SER A 647 -36.61 -22.88 -23.91
C SER A 647 -36.41 -24.40 -23.78
N GLY A 648 -36.44 -24.90 -22.54
CA GLY A 648 -36.44 -26.33 -22.24
C GLY A 648 -35.07 -27.01 -22.22
N SER A 649 -34.07 -26.39 -21.58
CA SER A 649 -32.81 -27.06 -21.25
C SER A 649 -32.92 -28.00 -20.06
N ILE A 650 -31.98 -28.94 -19.94
CA ILE A 650 -31.84 -29.87 -18.81
C ILE A 650 -30.44 -29.67 -18.21
N LEU A 651 -30.35 -29.61 -16.88
CA LEU A 651 -29.09 -29.45 -16.15
C LEU A 651 -28.71 -30.75 -15.45
N GLU A 652 -27.55 -31.30 -15.84
CA GLU A 652 -26.96 -32.51 -15.27
C GLU A 652 -25.45 -32.30 -15.11
N ASP A 653 -24.88 -32.62 -13.95
CA ASP A 653 -23.43 -32.53 -13.66
C ASP A 653 -22.75 -31.18 -14.02
N ASN A 654 -23.44 -30.06 -13.74
CA ASN A 654 -23.02 -28.69 -14.12
C ASN A 654 -22.84 -28.49 -15.64
N VAL A 655 -23.60 -29.24 -16.44
CA VAL A 655 -23.66 -29.13 -17.91
C VAL A 655 -25.09 -28.81 -18.31
N ARG A 656 -25.28 -27.72 -19.07
CA ARG A 656 -26.57 -27.30 -19.60
C ARG A 656 -26.81 -27.97 -20.96
N LYS A 657 -27.88 -28.75 -21.08
CA LYS A 657 -28.20 -29.56 -22.28
C LYS A 657 -29.45 -29.05 -22.98
N VAL A 658 -29.43 -28.90 -24.30
CA VAL A 658 -30.62 -28.65 -25.14
C VAL A 658 -30.69 -29.64 -26.31
N ARG A 659 -31.90 -29.90 -26.80
CA ARG A 659 -32.19 -30.86 -27.87
C ARG A 659 -33.18 -30.25 -28.88
N ALA A 660 -33.01 -30.59 -30.15
CA ALA A 660 -33.88 -30.10 -31.24
C ALA A 660 -34.01 -28.57 -31.23
N ASP A 661 -35.23 -28.03 -31.39
CA ASP A 661 -35.51 -26.60 -31.54
C ASP A 661 -35.33 -25.77 -30.25
N ASN A 662 -34.97 -26.42 -29.14
CA ASN A 662 -34.75 -25.77 -27.85
C ASN A 662 -33.49 -24.89 -27.86
N TYR A 663 -33.56 -23.78 -27.14
CA TYR A 663 -32.49 -22.78 -27.04
C TYR A 663 -32.45 -22.14 -25.66
N PHE A 664 -31.36 -21.42 -25.38
CA PHE A 664 -31.29 -20.50 -24.25
C PHE A 664 -30.69 -19.17 -24.68
N VAL A 665 -31.03 -18.10 -23.96
CA VAL A 665 -30.58 -16.72 -24.19
C VAL A 665 -29.83 -16.23 -22.97
N TYR A 666 -28.55 -15.90 -23.14
CA TYR A 666 -27.75 -15.19 -22.15
C TYR A 666 -27.70 -13.69 -22.47
N HIS A 667 -27.84 -12.84 -21.46
CA HIS A 667 -27.46 -11.43 -21.45
C HIS A 667 -26.08 -11.32 -20.84
N LEU A 668 -25.11 -10.89 -21.64
CA LEU A 668 -23.71 -10.79 -21.26
C LEU A 668 -23.32 -9.31 -21.17
N PHE A 669 -22.68 -8.95 -20.07
CA PHE A 669 -22.10 -7.63 -19.86
C PHE A 669 -20.69 -7.60 -20.48
N LEU A 670 -20.36 -6.48 -21.10
CA LEU A 670 -19.07 -6.20 -21.76
C LEU A 670 -18.29 -5.13 -21.00
N GLU A 671 -18.66 -4.88 -19.74
CA GLU A 671 -17.93 -4.00 -18.82
C GLU A 671 -16.55 -4.62 -18.56
N GLY A 672 -15.48 -3.85 -18.82
CA GLY A 672 -14.11 -4.35 -18.87
C GLY A 672 -13.54 -4.61 -20.28
N LEU A 673 -14.31 -4.39 -21.36
CA LEU A 673 -13.76 -4.31 -22.73
C LEU A 673 -13.53 -2.85 -23.16
N PRO A 674 -12.34 -2.50 -23.70
CA PRO A 674 -12.05 -1.14 -24.15
C PRO A 674 -12.90 -0.67 -25.33
N PRO A 675 -13.13 0.66 -25.46
CA PRO A 675 -13.76 1.25 -26.63
C PRO A 675 -13.00 0.92 -27.93
N GLY A 676 -13.55 -0.01 -28.73
CA GLY A 676 -12.96 -0.41 -30.02
C GLY A 676 -12.05 -1.65 -29.95
N ALA A 677 -11.88 -2.28 -28.78
CA ALA A 677 -11.23 -3.58 -28.68
C ALA A 677 -11.98 -4.64 -29.51
N ARG A 678 -11.26 -5.70 -29.93
CA ARG A 678 -11.88 -6.89 -30.53
C ARG A 678 -12.27 -7.85 -29.41
N ALA A 679 -13.46 -8.44 -29.48
CA ALA A 679 -13.85 -9.49 -28.55
C ALA A 679 -14.21 -10.79 -29.27
N VAL A 680 -13.96 -11.91 -28.60
CA VAL A 680 -14.27 -13.27 -29.05
C VAL A 680 -15.18 -13.93 -28.02
N LEU A 681 -16.33 -14.42 -28.47
CA LEU A 681 -17.14 -15.39 -27.75
C LEU A 681 -16.37 -16.72 -27.72
N ALA A 682 -16.13 -17.25 -26.53
CA ALA A 682 -15.50 -18.55 -26.33
C ALA A 682 -16.43 -19.48 -25.53
N MET A 683 -16.67 -20.69 -26.04
CA MET A 683 -17.49 -21.69 -25.40
C MET A 683 -16.80 -23.05 -25.33
N ARG A 684 -17.06 -23.79 -24.24
CA ARG A 684 -16.69 -25.20 -24.15
C ARG A 684 -17.97 -26.02 -24.18
N LEU A 685 -18.20 -26.74 -25.27
CA LEU A 685 -19.42 -27.51 -25.52
C LEU A 685 -19.10 -28.86 -26.15
N SER A 686 -20.09 -29.75 -26.18
CA SER A 686 -20.08 -30.97 -27.00
C SER A 686 -21.40 -31.12 -27.74
N GLY A 687 -21.33 -31.42 -29.04
CA GLY A 687 -22.45 -31.30 -29.99
C GLY A 687 -22.26 -30.10 -30.93
N THR A 688 -23.05 -30.01 -32.00
CA THR A 688 -22.97 -28.89 -32.94
C THR A 688 -23.94 -27.78 -32.53
N ALA A 689 -23.41 -26.57 -32.29
CA ALA A 689 -24.17 -25.41 -31.87
C ALA A 689 -24.32 -24.37 -32.98
N ARG A 690 -25.45 -23.66 -32.99
CA ARG A 690 -25.64 -22.38 -33.65
C ARG A 690 -25.82 -21.28 -32.61
N ALA A 691 -25.20 -20.14 -32.86
CA ALA A 691 -25.37 -18.92 -32.07
C ALA A 691 -26.02 -17.82 -32.90
N ALA A 692 -26.73 -16.91 -32.25
CA ALA A 692 -27.22 -15.67 -32.83
C ALA A 692 -27.08 -14.54 -31.80
N PHE A 693 -26.61 -13.38 -32.22
CA PHE A 693 -26.49 -12.20 -31.37
C PHE A 693 -27.74 -11.32 -31.44
N SER A 694 -27.92 -10.47 -30.43
CA SER A 694 -28.92 -9.40 -30.40
C SER A 694 -28.47 -8.26 -29.49
N ALA A 695 -28.84 -7.02 -29.84
CA ALA A 695 -28.63 -5.85 -28.97
C ALA A 695 -29.79 -5.64 -27.97
N ASP A 696 -30.99 -6.16 -28.25
CA ASP A 696 -32.22 -5.84 -27.51
C ASP A 696 -32.91 -7.06 -26.88
N GLY A 697 -32.35 -8.26 -27.06
CA GLY A 697 -32.87 -9.53 -26.58
C GLY A 697 -34.17 -9.98 -27.26
N LYS A 698 -34.63 -9.27 -28.30
CA LYS A 698 -35.93 -9.49 -28.96
C LYS A 698 -35.78 -9.80 -30.45
N LYS A 699 -34.79 -9.19 -31.11
CA LYS A 699 -34.45 -9.44 -32.50
C LYS A 699 -33.04 -10.01 -32.57
N PHE A 700 -32.97 -11.29 -32.88
CA PHE A 700 -31.71 -12.00 -33.09
C PHE A 700 -31.32 -11.98 -34.57
N ASP A 701 -30.02 -11.89 -34.82
CA ASP A 701 -29.44 -12.01 -36.15
C ASP A 701 -29.62 -13.42 -36.73
N THR A 702 -29.24 -13.62 -38.00
CA THR A 702 -29.29 -14.94 -38.62
C THR A 702 -28.36 -15.91 -37.88
N PRO A 703 -28.84 -17.06 -37.38
CA PRO A 703 -27.99 -17.99 -36.64
C PRO A 703 -26.81 -18.50 -37.47
N PHE A 704 -25.62 -18.40 -36.90
CA PHE A 704 -24.38 -18.84 -37.53
C PHE A 704 -23.81 -20.08 -36.82
N ASN A 705 -23.10 -20.90 -37.59
CA ASN A 705 -22.32 -22.01 -37.03
C ASN A 705 -21.03 -21.43 -36.40
N LEU A 706 -20.66 -21.96 -35.25
CA LEU A 706 -19.44 -21.57 -34.55
C LEU A 706 -18.23 -22.35 -35.08
N GLN A 707 -17.02 -21.81 -34.92
CA GLN A 707 -15.78 -22.46 -35.37
C GLN A 707 -15.08 -23.15 -34.19
N GLU A 708 -14.44 -24.28 -34.43
CA GLU A 708 -13.65 -24.98 -33.40
C GLU A 708 -12.17 -24.58 -33.52
N THR A 709 -11.56 -24.20 -32.40
CA THR A 709 -10.16 -23.77 -32.30
C THR A 709 -9.64 -24.21 -30.93
N ASP A 710 -8.59 -25.04 -30.91
CA ASP A 710 -7.88 -25.48 -29.69
C ASP A 710 -8.77 -25.99 -28.54
N GLY A 711 -9.81 -26.77 -28.88
CA GLY A 711 -10.76 -27.36 -27.92
C GLY A 711 -11.80 -26.38 -27.35
N TRP A 712 -11.85 -25.17 -27.88
CA TRP A 712 -12.90 -24.19 -27.68
C TRP A 712 -13.69 -23.97 -28.96
N THR A 713 -14.96 -23.61 -28.80
CA THR A 713 -15.87 -23.23 -29.88
C THR A 713 -16.04 -21.72 -29.84
N THR A 714 -15.57 -21.01 -30.86
CA THR A 714 -15.43 -19.55 -30.84
C THR A 714 -16.20 -18.84 -31.97
N ALA A 715 -16.48 -17.55 -31.74
CA ALA A 715 -16.90 -16.61 -32.79
C ALA A 715 -16.52 -15.16 -32.43
N PRO A 716 -16.16 -14.31 -33.41
CA PRO A 716 -15.95 -12.89 -33.17
C PRO A 716 -17.27 -12.20 -32.80
N VAL A 717 -17.21 -11.27 -31.83
CA VAL A 717 -18.35 -10.42 -31.49
C VAL A 717 -18.44 -9.27 -32.49
N PRO A 718 -19.62 -9.00 -33.11
CA PRO A 718 -19.80 -7.87 -34.03
C PRO A 718 -19.44 -6.51 -33.41
N ALA A 719 -18.70 -5.69 -34.15
CA ALA A 719 -18.18 -4.40 -33.67
C ALA A 719 -19.29 -3.40 -33.31
N GLU A 720 -20.48 -3.56 -33.89
CA GLU A 720 -21.68 -2.79 -33.59
C GLU A 720 -22.22 -3.07 -32.18
N LEU A 721 -22.10 -4.32 -31.71
CA LEU A 721 -22.57 -4.78 -30.39
C LEU A 721 -21.57 -4.48 -29.27
N LEU A 722 -20.28 -4.34 -29.60
CA LEU A 722 -19.27 -3.90 -28.63
C LEU A 722 -19.54 -2.47 -28.13
N ARG A 723 -20.30 -1.66 -28.89
CA ARG A 723 -20.69 -0.30 -28.49
C ARG A 723 -21.84 -0.26 -27.48
N SER A 724 -22.66 -1.30 -27.36
CA SER A 724 -23.82 -1.29 -26.46
C SER A 724 -23.48 -1.65 -25.00
N ARG A 725 -22.22 -1.97 -24.68
CA ARG A 725 -21.70 -2.44 -23.37
C ARG A 725 -22.39 -3.68 -22.78
N THR A 726 -23.46 -4.17 -23.39
CA THR A 726 -24.04 -5.49 -23.16
C THR A 726 -24.46 -6.08 -24.51
N LEU A 727 -24.58 -7.40 -24.58
CA LEU A 727 -25.18 -8.11 -25.71
C LEU A 727 -26.06 -9.27 -25.21
N PHE A 728 -26.97 -9.73 -26.07
CA PHE A 728 -27.69 -10.98 -25.88
C PHE A 728 -27.18 -12.01 -26.87
N ILE A 729 -27.01 -13.25 -26.42
CA ILE A 729 -26.67 -14.38 -27.27
C ILE A 729 -27.66 -15.52 -27.08
N ARG A 730 -28.31 -15.92 -28.17
CA ARG A 730 -29.12 -17.13 -28.25
C ARG A 730 -28.25 -18.27 -28.73
N ILE A 731 -28.27 -19.40 -28.03
CA ILE A 731 -27.53 -20.62 -28.37
C ILE A 731 -28.52 -21.78 -28.53
N SER A 732 -28.34 -22.59 -29.57
CA SER A 732 -29.24 -23.68 -29.97
C SER A 732 -28.48 -24.85 -30.62
N ALA A 733 -29.06 -26.04 -30.64
CA ALA A 733 -28.51 -27.18 -31.38
C ALA A 733 -28.67 -26.98 -32.92
N ALA A 734 -27.79 -27.60 -33.71
CA ALA A 734 -27.92 -27.60 -35.18
C ALA A 734 -28.98 -28.63 -35.67
N GLU A 735 -29.55 -28.37 -36.84
CA GLU A 735 -30.82 -28.97 -37.36
C GLU A 735 -30.85 -30.48 -37.69
N GLU A 736 -29.85 -31.28 -37.34
CA GLU A 736 -29.86 -32.74 -37.63
C GLU A 736 -30.20 -33.58 -36.39
N PRO A 737 -31.41 -34.14 -36.27
CA PRO A 737 -31.81 -34.91 -35.08
C PRO A 737 -31.18 -36.32 -35.03
N PRO A 738 -30.79 -36.82 -33.85
CA PRO A 738 -30.87 -36.18 -32.54
C PRO A 738 -29.60 -35.39 -32.16
N ALA A 739 -29.47 -34.15 -32.63
CA ALA A 739 -28.51 -33.19 -32.09
C ALA A 739 -28.88 -32.84 -30.64
N GLU A 740 -28.01 -33.25 -29.72
CA GLU A 740 -27.97 -32.77 -28.35
C GLU A 740 -26.75 -31.86 -28.20
N LEU A 741 -26.96 -30.64 -27.70
CA LEU A 741 -25.91 -29.70 -27.35
C LEU A 741 -25.73 -29.71 -25.84
N SER A 742 -24.50 -29.91 -25.37
CA SER A 742 -24.11 -29.86 -23.96
C SER A 742 -23.07 -28.75 -23.74
N LEU A 743 -23.48 -27.62 -23.16
CA LEU A 743 -22.62 -26.46 -22.88
C LEU A 743 -22.06 -26.55 -21.45
N ARG A 744 -20.75 -26.33 -21.30
CA ARG A 744 -19.99 -26.43 -20.03
C ARG A 744 -19.38 -25.12 -19.57
N LYS A 745 -18.95 -24.26 -20.50
CA LYS A 745 -18.41 -22.92 -20.22
C LYS A 745 -18.82 -21.95 -21.33
N LEU A 746 -18.97 -20.69 -20.96
CA LEU A 746 -19.25 -19.53 -21.80
C LEU A 746 -18.39 -18.37 -21.30
N ALA A 747 -17.74 -17.63 -22.19
CA ALA A 747 -16.86 -16.50 -21.87
C ALA A 747 -16.83 -15.48 -23.04
N ILE A 748 -16.41 -14.25 -22.74
CA ILE A 748 -16.02 -13.22 -23.71
C ILE A 748 -14.57 -12.84 -23.41
N LEU A 749 -13.72 -12.80 -24.45
CA LEU A 749 -12.28 -12.58 -24.35
C LEU A 749 -11.81 -11.45 -25.28
N SER A 750 -10.82 -10.65 -24.85
CA SER A 750 -9.96 -9.85 -25.74
C SER A 750 -8.96 -10.80 -26.47
N PRO A 751 -8.30 -10.41 -27.59
CA PRO A 751 -7.93 -11.34 -28.67
C PRO A 751 -6.93 -12.46 -28.32
N LEU A 752 -7.15 -13.61 -28.96
CA LEU A 752 -6.41 -14.90 -28.85
C LEU A 752 -4.95 -14.90 -29.32
N ASP A 753 -4.42 -13.77 -29.81
CA ASP A 753 -3.11 -13.71 -30.48
C ASP A 753 -1.94 -13.52 -29.48
N ALA A 754 -2.24 -13.33 -28.19
CA ALA A 754 -1.29 -13.47 -27.10
C ALA A 754 -1.09 -14.97 -26.75
N PRO A 755 0.14 -15.45 -26.49
CA PRO A 755 0.39 -16.85 -26.09
C PRO A 755 -0.34 -17.33 -24.79
N SER A 756 -0.17 -18.60 -24.42
CA SER A 756 -1.01 -19.36 -23.45
C SER A 756 -0.17 -20.43 -22.68
N ILE A 757 -0.65 -21.29 -21.75
CA ILE A 757 -1.97 -21.94 -21.51
C ILE A 757 -2.20 -22.32 -20.02
N GLY A 758 -3.39 -22.07 -19.47
CA GLY A 758 -3.82 -22.64 -18.17
C GLY A 758 -4.31 -24.10 -18.26
N LEU A 759 -3.71 -25.01 -17.49
CA LEU A 759 -3.99 -26.46 -17.52
C LEU A 759 -4.50 -27.01 -16.17
N PRO A 760 -5.50 -27.92 -16.15
CA PRO A 760 -5.93 -28.58 -14.92
C PRO A 760 -4.95 -29.68 -14.49
N ALA A 761 -4.51 -29.65 -13.22
CA ALA A 761 -3.73 -30.73 -12.64
C ALA A 761 -4.58 -32.02 -12.51
N LEU A 762 -4.06 -33.15 -13.00
CA LEU A 762 -4.75 -34.44 -12.88
C LEU A 762 -4.66 -34.98 -11.44
N VAL A 763 -5.81 -35.07 -10.80
CA VAL A 763 -5.98 -35.66 -9.46
C VAL A 763 -5.61 -37.16 -9.51
N PRO A 764 -4.80 -37.69 -8.56
CA PRO A 764 -4.60 -39.13 -8.45
C PRO A 764 -5.92 -39.87 -8.18
N PRO A 765 -6.13 -41.11 -8.69
CA PRO A 765 -7.42 -41.81 -8.62
C PRO A 765 -7.81 -42.33 -7.22
N TYR A 766 -7.23 -41.81 -6.14
CA TYR A 766 -7.49 -42.23 -4.76
C TYR A 766 -7.84 -41.05 -3.85
N PHE A 767 -9.10 -41.02 -3.40
CA PHE A 767 -9.60 -40.05 -2.44
C PHE A 767 -9.17 -40.42 -1.01
N GLY A 768 -8.46 -39.51 -0.34
CA GLY A 768 -8.24 -39.50 1.10
C GLY A 768 -8.70 -38.16 1.69
N PRO A 769 -9.25 -38.13 2.92
CA PRO A 769 -9.66 -36.88 3.55
C PRO A 769 -8.43 -36.02 3.90
N GLY A 770 -8.41 -34.76 3.42
CA GLY A 770 -7.40 -33.76 3.81
C GLY A 770 -6.56 -33.15 2.68
N LEU A 771 -6.79 -33.48 1.42
CA LEU A 771 -6.18 -32.74 0.28
C LEU A 771 -7.08 -31.56 -0.16
N PRO A 772 -6.49 -30.39 -0.48
CA PRO A 772 -7.26 -29.27 -1.04
C PRO A 772 -7.77 -29.62 -2.45
N VAL A 773 -9.04 -29.30 -2.71
CA VAL A 773 -9.67 -29.45 -4.02
C VAL A 773 -9.66 -28.10 -4.72
N GLY A 774 -9.16 -28.01 -5.95
CA GLY A 774 -9.21 -26.79 -6.76
C GLY A 774 -7.91 -25.99 -6.90
N VAL A 775 -6.73 -26.63 -6.86
CA VAL A 775 -5.46 -25.94 -7.18
C VAL A 775 -5.29 -25.78 -8.69
N SER A 776 -5.17 -24.55 -9.17
CA SER A 776 -4.70 -24.18 -10.52
C SER A 776 -3.27 -23.62 -10.46
N VAL A 777 -2.54 -23.76 -11.56
CA VAL A 777 -1.21 -23.14 -11.77
C VAL A 777 -1.12 -22.74 -13.24
N ASP A 778 -0.80 -21.48 -13.51
CA ASP A 778 -0.70 -20.91 -14.85
C ASP A 778 0.77 -20.77 -15.28
N LEU A 779 1.08 -21.10 -16.54
CA LEU A 779 2.42 -21.06 -17.13
C LEU A 779 2.34 -20.67 -18.62
N TRP A 780 3.38 -20.01 -19.13
CA TRP A 780 3.34 -19.30 -20.42
C TRP A 780 4.64 -19.45 -21.22
N ASP A 781 4.61 -20.22 -22.31
CA ASP A 781 5.53 -20.12 -23.46
C ASP A 781 5.05 -21.04 -24.61
N PRO A 782 4.86 -20.54 -25.86
CA PRO A 782 4.38 -21.34 -26.99
C PRO A 782 5.46 -22.13 -27.75
N GLN A 783 6.76 -21.99 -27.41
CA GLN A 783 7.87 -22.61 -28.15
C GLN A 783 8.99 -23.25 -27.30
N THR A 784 9.19 -22.90 -26.02
CA THR A 784 10.38 -23.34 -25.26
C THR A 784 10.13 -24.27 -24.06
N VAL A 785 8.92 -24.36 -23.51
CA VAL A 785 8.65 -25.19 -22.32
C VAL A 785 8.47 -26.65 -22.71
N THR A 786 9.50 -27.48 -22.50
CA THR A 786 9.46 -28.92 -22.82
C THR A 786 8.98 -29.80 -21.66
N GLN A 787 9.11 -29.37 -20.40
CA GLN A 787 8.67 -30.09 -19.19
C GLN A 787 8.43 -29.13 -18.01
N ALA A 788 7.48 -29.47 -17.14
CA ALA A 788 7.22 -28.82 -15.85
C ALA A 788 6.89 -29.89 -14.78
N TRP A 789 7.16 -29.60 -13.50
CA TRP A 789 6.99 -30.54 -12.39
C TRP A 789 6.27 -29.89 -11.21
N CYS A 790 5.27 -30.59 -10.66
CA CYS A 790 4.62 -30.25 -9.38
C CYS A 790 4.96 -31.34 -8.35
N ALA A 791 5.28 -30.95 -7.12
CA ALA A 791 5.64 -31.88 -6.05
C ALA A 791 4.87 -31.55 -4.76
N TYR A 792 4.18 -32.56 -4.22
CA TYR A 792 3.49 -32.48 -2.93
C TYR A 792 4.36 -33.09 -1.83
N ARG A 793 4.36 -32.48 -0.64
CA ARG A 793 4.99 -33.01 0.56
C ARG A 793 3.93 -33.12 1.65
N SER A 794 3.69 -34.34 2.14
CA SER A 794 2.82 -34.65 3.27
C SER A 794 3.42 -34.19 4.60
#